data_AF-A0A7Y5GZ39-F1
#
_entry.id   AF-A0A7Y5GZ39-F1
#
_cell.length_a   1.000
_cell.length_b   1.000
_cell.length_c   1.000
_cell.angle_alpha   90.00
_cell.angle_beta   90.00
_cell.angle_gamma   90.00
#
_symmetry.space_group_name_H-M   'P 1'
#
loop_
_entity.id
_entity.type
_entity.pdbx_description
1 polymer ?
#
loop_
_entity_poly.entity_id
_entity_poly.type
_entity_poly.pdbx_seq_one_letter_code
_entity_poly.pdbx_strand_id
1 'polypeptide(L)'
;MSKKSNVTARLVFVWVVAAGIVACRATPSGVSVVDSRTSLETESSEAESCKGAWGEASVDSYRVRFEMESVATDAVSPLPDAEGRVVLDGVLVLTDTGRLGCRNQRHVRFRSVDTIDWRVLGASVETGRSLFLEYTAQASYNADGRLTEIRFDEKAPRAWAAVMAQLLVVAQPFRLNERLSHQVTPGPDQWGIDPLEWTRGSCDERGCEWVGRVAGTGDTAGGPNSPSVDGTTRRGVFDTRIRRNDAGVVALDVQRRIEFLRGAQVVSTMVVSSSWEKLEAEKLGPEPLIDNQDGVMVAWSQLDDAAQRSALEKRVDGLTGDQVLDTLKQHGQGGTVPEHSRWLWRVVGLLRLKPDFAAALRAAVHPNGVVWGGMGPMLVLDVLANAGTDAAQRAAVDLLSDPSLRQRPDYGRLIQSLILVRYPRQWLVETTARLVNSLPAGAARRGAINTLGVLIGRWGQSGGIVPKAWLDHIETAVEPGAYDEDRRAVLMALGNTKDTRVLPKLLAAVVNETPALRLTAVRALSQMPSEVSEQVFRTLIQTARTDSVAGVAAEALLSLKAVKITLEECPDVTELVARAKLDEVVALALVEWVAGGPLVVSSGQRFGEDDCRRRIAQQLVDAGFVGRAGHKAADLVREMK
;
A
#
# COMPACT_ATOMS: atom_id res chain seq x y z
N MET A 1 -49.57 39.69 23.13
CA MET A 1 -49.92 39.67 24.58
C MET A 1 -49.87 38.22 25.06
N SER A 2 -49.37 37.99 26.29
CA SER A 2 -49.05 36.69 26.95
C SER A 2 -47.79 35.98 26.41
N LYS A 3 -46.61 35.90 27.06
CA LYS A 3 -46.09 35.46 28.38
C LYS A 3 -45.60 33.99 28.43
N LYS A 4 -44.26 33.86 28.54
CA LYS A 4 -43.40 32.90 29.30
C LYS A 4 -43.46 31.39 28.89
N SER A 5 -42.40 30.57 28.95
CA SER A 5 -41.22 30.55 29.85
C SER A 5 -40.09 29.58 29.38
N ASN A 6 -38.84 29.90 29.75
CA ASN A 6 -37.70 29.05 30.21
C ASN A 6 -37.07 28.00 29.22
N VAL A 7 -35.77 27.67 29.22
CA VAL A 7 -34.69 27.65 30.24
C VAL A 7 -33.33 27.88 29.57
N THR A 8 -32.41 28.61 30.24
CA THR A 8 -30.97 28.70 29.91
C THR A 8 -30.18 28.25 31.15
N ALA A 9 -29.23 27.33 31.00
CA ALA A 9 -28.35 26.89 32.08
C ALA A 9 -26.98 27.58 31.98
N ARG A 10 -26.54 28.19 33.09
CA ARG A 10 -25.18 28.68 33.36
C ARG A 10 -24.62 27.82 34.50
N LEU A 11 -23.37 27.39 34.40
CA LEU A 11 -22.62 26.83 35.52
C LEU A 11 -21.34 27.65 35.77
N VAL A 12 -20.97 27.70 37.05
CA VAL A 12 -20.05 28.63 37.71
C VAL A 12 -18.66 28.02 37.86
N PHE A 13 -17.61 28.84 37.72
CA PHE A 13 -16.22 28.50 38.05
C PHE A 13 -15.91 28.81 39.52
N VAL A 14 -15.14 27.94 40.18
CA VAL A 14 -14.41 28.25 41.43
C VAL A 14 -12.97 27.76 41.29
N TRP A 15 -12.02 28.64 41.62
CA TRP A 15 -10.59 28.40 41.76
C TRP A 15 -10.24 28.27 43.25
N VAL A 16 -9.32 27.36 43.62
CA VAL A 16 -8.47 27.50 44.82
C VAL A 16 -7.07 26.97 44.52
N VAL A 17 -6.08 27.82 44.82
CA VAL A 17 -4.63 27.56 44.87
C VAL A 17 -4.25 27.40 46.36
N ALA A 18 -3.37 26.45 46.70
CA ALA A 18 -2.28 26.66 47.68
C ALA A 18 -1.41 25.41 47.89
N ALA A 19 -0.10 25.66 48.02
CA ALA A 19 1.01 24.74 48.22
C ALA A 19 1.18 24.27 49.68
N GLY A 20 2.02 23.24 49.88
CA GLY A 20 2.56 22.88 51.20
C GLY A 20 3.49 21.66 51.22
N ILE A 21 4.79 21.92 51.39
CA ILE A 21 5.87 20.98 51.74
C ILE A 21 5.84 20.70 53.26
N VAL A 22 6.16 19.47 53.73
CA VAL A 22 7.05 19.13 54.87
C VAL A 22 7.21 17.60 55.03
N ALA A 23 8.37 17.22 55.56
CA ALA A 23 9.14 15.99 55.53
C ALA A 23 8.82 14.88 56.59
N CYS A 24 9.40 13.70 56.29
CA CYS A 24 10.05 12.66 57.13
C CYS A 24 9.38 12.06 58.39
N ARG A 25 9.31 10.70 58.42
CA ARG A 25 9.71 9.88 59.58
C ARG A 25 10.05 8.43 59.17
N ALA A 26 11.11 7.88 59.77
CA ALA A 26 11.64 6.54 59.55
C ALA A 26 11.42 5.62 60.77
N THR A 27 10.99 4.35 60.50
CA THR A 27 11.30 3.01 61.12
C THR A 27 11.31 2.80 62.67
N PRO A 28 11.43 1.57 63.26
CA PRO A 28 11.48 0.17 62.75
C PRO A 28 10.72 -0.94 63.58
N SER A 29 10.77 -2.17 63.03
CA SER A 29 10.98 -3.51 63.68
C SER A 29 9.91 -4.25 64.51
N GLY A 30 9.73 -5.54 64.15
CA GLY A 30 9.83 -6.68 65.10
C GLY A 30 8.62 -7.64 65.17
N VAL A 31 8.82 -8.93 64.86
CA VAL A 31 8.56 -10.12 65.72
C VAL A 31 8.65 -11.41 64.88
N SER A 32 9.30 -12.42 65.48
CA SER A 32 9.64 -13.77 65.02
C SER A 32 8.99 -14.84 65.90
N VAL A 33 8.52 -15.97 65.35
CA VAL A 33 8.29 -17.29 66.02
C VAL A 33 8.29 -18.37 64.90
N VAL A 34 9.28 -19.27 64.76
CA VAL A 34 9.58 -20.59 65.39
C VAL A 34 8.56 -21.71 65.17
N ASP A 35 8.91 -22.60 64.22
CA ASP A 35 9.00 -24.08 64.23
C ASP A 35 8.01 -24.97 65.04
N SER A 36 7.44 -25.99 64.37
CA SER A 36 7.39 -27.37 64.87
C SER A 36 7.01 -28.42 63.79
N ARG A 37 7.75 -29.54 63.83
CA ARG A 37 7.57 -30.86 63.17
C ARG A 37 6.20 -31.51 63.54
N THR A 38 5.66 -32.56 62.91
CA THR A 38 6.23 -33.89 62.61
C THR A 38 5.23 -34.79 61.84
N SER A 39 5.77 -35.65 60.96
CA SER A 39 5.44 -37.06 60.62
C SER A 39 4.03 -37.56 60.23
N LEU A 40 4.01 -38.29 59.10
CA LEU A 40 3.42 -39.64 59.01
C LEU A 40 4.10 -40.43 57.87
N GLU A 41 4.72 -41.55 58.22
CA GLU A 41 5.21 -42.61 57.33
C GLU A 41 4.05 -43.54 56.94
N THR A 42 4.11 -44.16 55.76
CA THR A 42 4.13 -45.63 55.62
C THR A 42 4.39 -46.09 54.18
N GLU A 43 5.01 -47.26 54.12
CA GLU A 43 5.65 -47.98 53.02
C GLU A 43 4.68 -48.54 51.96
N SER A 44 5.20 -48.86 50.77
CA SER A 44 5.12 -50.24 50.25
C SER A 44 6.10 -50.49 49.10
N SER A 45 6.54 -51.74 49.06
CA SER A 45 7.63 -52.34 48.30
C SER A 45 7.21 -52.91 46.93
N GLU A 46 8.20 -52.94 46.04
CA GLU A 46 8.58 -53.97 45.06
C GLU A 46 7.53 -54.70 44.17
N ALA A 47 7.80 -54.55 42.87
CA ALA A 47 7.96 -55.57 41.82
C ALA A 47 6.74 -56.35 41.28
N GLU A 48 6.43 -56.13 40.01
CA GLU A 48 6.36 -57.22 39.02
C GLU A 48 6.49 -56.73 37.57
N SER A 49 7.06 -57.60 36.73
CA SER A 49 7.49 -57.35 35.37
C SER A 49 6.36 -57.43 34.33
N CYS A 50 6.45 -56.64 33.27
CA CYS A 50 6.01 -57.06 31.93
C CYS A 50 6.74 -56.26 30.84
N LYS A 51 7.36 -56.99 29.91
CA LYS A 51 7.93 -56.48 28.65
C LYS A 51 6.80 -56.10 27.68
N GLY A 52 6.95 -54.96 27.01
CA GLY A 52 6.53 -54.81 25.61
C GLY A 52 5.69 -53.58 25.28
N ALA A 53 5.99 -53.02 24.11
CA ALA A 53 5.24 -52.06 23.31
C ALA A 53 5.49 -50.55 23.57
N TRP A 54 6.16 -49.95 22.58
CA TRP A 54 6.03 -48.55 22.11
C TRP A 54 5.82 -47.51 23.22
N GLY A 55 6.93 -46.98 23.75
CA GLY A 55 6.89 -45.73 24.48
C GLY A 55 6.43 -44.62 23.54
N GLU A 56 5.19 -44.18 23.69
CA GLU A 56 4.78 -42.85 23.27
C GLU A 56 5.78 -41.86 23.86
N ALA A 57 6.45 -41.11 23.00
CA ALA A 57 7.33 -40.03 23.42
C ALA A 57 6.48 -39.07 24.26
N SER A 58 6.85 -38.91 25.54
CA SER A 58 6.25 -37.87 26.38
C SER A 58 6.51 -36.53 25.72
N VAL A 59 5.45 -35.84 25.33
CA VAL A 59 5.51 -34.51 24.74
C VAL A 59 5.78 -33.51 25.87
N ASP A 60 6.96 -32.89 25.86
CA ASP A 60 7.22 -31.79 26.76
C ASP A 60 6.56 -30.51 26.19
N SER A 61 6.02 -29.69 27.09
CA SER A 61 5.43 -28.40 26.72
C SER A 61 6.04 -27.30 27.59
N TYR A 62 6.19 -26.07 27.09
CA TYR A 62 6.95 -25.00 27.78
C TYR A 62 6.19 -23.68 27.89
N ARG A 63 5.91 -23.16 29.10
CA ARG A 63 5.29 -21.84 29.36
C ARG A 63 6.29 -20.72 29.17
N VAL A 64 5.90 -19.64 28.50
CA VAL A 64 6.68 -18.40 28.33
C VAL A 64 5.88 -17.16 28.71
N ARG A 65 6.45 -16.24 29.50
CA ARG A 65 5.88 -14.94 29.88
C ARG A 65 6.45 -13.80 29.04
N PHE A 66 5.67 -12.75 28.77
CA PHE A 66 6.13 -11.56 28.04
C PHE A 66 5.60 -10.26 28.65
N GLU A 67 6.34 -9.17 28.43
CA GLU A 67 5.90 -7.78 28.60
C GLU A 67 6.10 -7.05 27.26
N MET A 68 5.11 -6.27 26.81
CA MET A 68 5.18 -5.53 25.55
C MET A 68 5.20 -4.02 25.81
N GLU A 69 5.94 -3.28 24.99
CA GLU A 69 5.98 -1.81 24.98
C GLU A 69 5.86 -1.32 23.54
N SER A 70 4.89 -0.45 23.26
CA SER A 70 4.58 0.07 21.92
C SER A 70 4.60 1.59 21.96
N VAL A 71 5.52 2.21 21.23
CA VAL A 71 5.62 3.67 21.13
C VAL A 71 5.31 4.11 19.71
N ALA A 72 4.28 4.95 19.54
CA ALA A 72 3.97 5.59 18.26
C ALA A 72 4.48 7.04 18.31
N THR A 73 5.50 7.36 17.50
CA THR A 73 5.99 8.74 17.36
C THR A 73 5.54 9.33 16.04
N ASP A 74 4.75 10.41 16.10
CA ASP A 74 4.46 11.23 14.92
C ASP A 74 5.63 12.18 14.66
N ALA A 75 6.28 12.02 13.52
CA ALA A 75 7.15 13.07 13.00
C ALA A 75 6.28 14.12 12.30
N VAL A 76 6.29 15.34 12.85
CA VAL A 76 5.67 16.61 12.38
C VAL A 76 4.48 17.09 13.25
N SER A 77 4.77 17.46 14.51
CA SER A 77 4.02 18.49 15.25
C SER A 77 4.86 19.02 16.43
N PRO A 78 4.86 20.33 16.76
CA PRO A 78 5.60 20.89 17.89
C PRO A 78 4.73 20.88 19.15
N LEU A 79 4.43 19.71 19.71
CA LEU A 79 3.78 19.55 21.02
C LEU A 79 4.36 18.31 21.73
N PRO A 80 4.36 18.28 23.08
CA PRO A 80 5.30 17.48 23.86
C PRO A 80 5.04 15.97 23.75
N ASP A 81 6.14 15.21 23.79
CA ASP A 81 6.20 13.75 23.78
C ASP A 81 5.21 13.14 24.78
N ALA A 82 4.25 12.36 24.28
CA ALA A 82 3.38 11.53 25.10
C ALA A 82 3.67 10.06 24.79
N GLU A 83 4.40 9.40 25.68
CA GLU A 83 4.61 7.95 25.66
C GLU A 83 3.38 7.24 26.24
N GLY A 84 2.76 6.35 25.45
CA GLY A 84 1.72 5.45 25.92
C GLY A 84 2.25 4.03 26.00
N ARG A 85 2.22 3.39 27.19
CA ARG A 85 2.67 2.00 27.39
C ARG A 85 1.48 1.05 27.45
N VAL A 86 1.48 0.01 26.60
CA VAL A 86 0.50 -1.08 26.63
C VAL A 86 1.21 -2.39 26.93
N VAL A 87 1.08 -2.89 28.17
CA VAL A 87 1.65 -4.18 28.60
C VAL A 87 0.65 -5.31 28.33
N LEU A 88 1.04 -6.30 27.54
CA LEU A 88 0.31 -7.55 27.34
C LEU A 88 1.03 -8.68 28.09
N ASP A 89 0.41 -9.25 29.11
CA ASP A 89 0.83 -10.54 29.69
C ASP A 89 0.23 -11.68 28.84
N GLY A 90 0.97 -12.76 28.59
CA GLY A 90 0.52 -13.95 27.85
C GLY A 90 1.38 -15.18 28.18
N VAL A 91 0.82 -16.40 27.99
CA VAL A 91 1.58 -17.67 28.03
C VAL A 91 1.72 -18.23 26.61
N LEU A 92 2.96 -18.40 26.15
CA LEU A 92 3.29 -19.23 24.97
C LEU A 92 3.59 -20.66 25.44
N VAL A 93 3.13 -21.66 24.70
CA VAL A 93 3.39 -23.09 24.94
C VAL A 93 4.10 -23.68 23.72
N LEU A 94 5.39 -23.97 23.84
CA LEU A 94 6.15 -24.69 22.80
C LEU A 94 6.06 -26.19 23.08
N THR A 95 5.76 -27.02 22.08
CA THR A 95 5.79 -28.49 22.22
C THR A 95 6.79 -29.12 21.26
N ASP A 96 7.36 -30.27 21.63
CA ASP A 96 8.36 -31.01 20.83
C ASP A 96 7.86 -31.45 19.44
N THR A 97 6.55 -31.34 19.19
CA THR A 97 5.91 -31.64 17.90
C THR A 97 5.94 -30.49 16.89
N GLY A 98 6.61 -29.37 17.20
CA GLY A 98 6.62 -28.19 16.33
C GLY A 98 5.27 -27.45 16.31
N ARG A 99 4.49 -27.58 17.39
CA ARG A 99 3.19 -26.91 17.59
C ARG A 99 3.30 -25.93 18.75
N LEU A 100 2.84 -24.69 18.53
CA LEU A 100 3.00 -23.58 19.46
C LEU A 100 1.62 -23.01 19.81
N GLY A 101 1.16 -23.13 21.06
CA GLY A 101 -0.16 -22.67 21.53
C GLY A 101 -0.07 -21.47 22.47
N CYS A 102 -1.02 -20.52 22.45
CA CYS A 102 -1.05 -19.40 23.40
C CYS A 102 -2.26 -19.48 24.36
N ARG A 103 -2.10 -19.33 25.67
CA ARG A 103 -3.22 -19.25 26.65
C ARG A 103 -2.90 -18.18 27.70
N ASN A 104 -3.86 -17.66 28.48
CA ASN A 104 -3.49 -16.86 29.66
C ASN A 104 -4.43 -17.03 30.86
N GLN A 105 -3.91 -16.88 32.09
CA GLN A 105 -4.67 -16.92 33.36
C GLN A 105 -4.34 -15.70 34.25
N ARG A 106 -5.36 -15.23 34.98
CA ARG A 106 -5.41 -13.94 35.70
C ARG A 106 -4.45 -13.86 36.89
N HIS A 107 -3.64 -12.80 36.96
CA HIS A 107 -3.36 -11.98 38.17
C HIS A 107 -2.45 -10.79 37.83
N VAL A 108 -2.95 -9.55 37.93
CA VAL A 108 -2.10 -8.33 37.87
C VAL A 108 -2.59 -7.31 38.91
N ARG A 109 -1.66 -6.69 39.67
CA ARG A 109 -1.89 -5.55 40.57
C ARG A 109 -1.26 -4.29 39.96
N PHE A 110 -1.93 -3.15 40.08
CA PHE A 110 -1.43 -1.86 39.60
C PHE A 110 -1.25 -0.85 40.74
N ARG A 111 -0.19 -0.02 40.64
CA ARG A 111 -0.02 1.26 41.34
C ARG A 111 -0.41 2.40 40.37
N SER A 112 -1.03 3.45 40.92
CA SER A 112 -1.75 4.53 40.22
C SER A 112 -0.97 5.25 39.11
N VAL A 113 -1.69 5.67 38.07
CA VAL A 113 -1.26 6.69 37.11
C VAL A 113 -2.41 7.68 36.92
N ASP A 114 -2.11 8.97 37.08
CA ASP A 114 -3.06 10.08 36.98
C ASP A 114 -3.53 10.33 35.54
N THR A 115 -4.78 10.78 35.42
CA THR A 115 -5.57 11.01 34.20
C THR A 115 -5.13 12.23 33.40
N ILE A 116 -4.94 12.08 32.08
CA ILE A 116 -5.16 13.14 31.07
C ILE A 116 -5.82 12.55 29.82
N ASP A 117 -6.92 13.16 29.39
CA ASP A 117 -7.81 12.87 28.26
C ASP A 117 -7.14 12.96 26.87
N TRP A 118 -7.18 11.87 26.07
CA TRP A 118 -7.08 11.90 24.60
C TRP A 118 -7.94 10.79 23.95
N ARG A 119 -8.73 11.16 22.93
CA ARG A 119 -9.55 10.26 22.08
C ARG A 119 -8.71 9.67 20.94
N VAL A 120 -8.34 8.40 21.06
CA VAL A 120 -7.66 7.60 20.02
C VAL A 120 -8.70 6.87 19.15
N LEU A 121 -8.57 6.95 17.82
CA LEU A 121 -9.39 6.22 16.85
C LEU A 121 -9.08 4.71 16.88
N GLY A 122 -9.52 4.01 17.93
CA GLY A 122 -9.48 2.56 18.02
C GLY A 122 -8.76 1.96 19.22
N ALA A 123 -8.87 2.57 20.40
CA ALA A 123 -8.83 1.84 21.67
C ALA A 123 -9.75 2.56 22.65
N SER A 124 -10.93 1.98 22.91
CA SER A 124 -11.64 2.29 24.14
C SER A 124 -10.83 1.65 25.28
N VAL A 125 -9.99 2.44 25.93
CA VAL A 125 -9.43 2.11 27.24
C VAL A 125 -10.21 2.92 28.27
N GLU A 126 -11.50 2.62 28.40
CA GLU A 126 -12.32 3.13 29.52
C GLU A 126 -13.18 2.06 30.18
N THR A 127 -12.94 0.78 29.88
CA THR A 127 -13.40 -0.30 30.76
C THR A 127 -12.20 -1.19 31.05
N GLY A 128 -11.81 -1.27 32.33
CA GLY A 128 -10.70 -2.09 32.83
C GLY A 128 -10.92 -3.59 32.63
N ARG A 129 -11.00 -4.03 31.36
CA ARG A 129 -11.04 -5.41 30.92
C ARG A 129 -10.01 -5.58 29.83
N SER A 130 -9.00 -6.39 30.14
CA SER A 130 -7.96 -6.83 29.23
C SER A 130 -8.58 -7.59 28.06
N LEU A 131 -8.82 -6.88 26.95
CA LEU A 131 -9.63 -7.31 25.80
C LEU A 131 -9.01 -8.43 24.94
N PHE A 132 -7.81 -8.89 25.29
CA PHE A 132 -7.00 -9.82 24.48
C PHE A 132 -6.58 -11.10 25.22
N LEU A 133 -7.01 -11.32 26.47
CA LEU A 133 -6.43 -12.35 27.33
C LEU A 133 -6.98 -13.77 27.16
N GLU A 134 -7.98 -14.01 26.31
CA GLU A 134 -8.69 -15.29 26.28
C GLU A 134 -8.53 -16.09 24.97
N TYR A 135 -7.73 -15.61 24.01
CA TYR A 135 -7.61 -16.25 22.70
C TYR A 135 -6.34 -17.07 22.54
N THR A 136 -6.44 -18.17 21.79
CA THR A 136 -5.34 -19.09 21.49
C THR A 136 -4.97 -18.99 20.01
N ALA A 137 -3.67 -18.95 19.73
CA ALA A 137 -3.11 -19.13 18.40
C ALA A 137 -2.25 -20.39 18.40
N GLN A 138 -2.38 -21.21 17.36
CA GLN A 138 -1.58 -22.41 17.15
C GLN A 138 -0.69 -22.24 15.91
N ALA A 139 0.62 -22.18 16.08
CA ALA A 139 1.57 -22.16 14.97
C ALA A 139 2.17 -23.55 14.75
N SER A 140 2.27 -23.97 13.49
CA SER A 140 2.90 -25.23 13.07
C SER A 140 4.19 -24.93 12.32
N TYR A 141 5.26 -25.65 12.65
CA TYR A 141 6.57 -25.53 12.02
C TYR A 141 6.99 -26.84 11.34
N ASN A 142 7.69 -26.74 10.21
CA ASN A 142 8.31 -27.91 9.60
C ASN A 142 9.62 -28.31 10.34
N ALA A 143 10.25 -29.42 9.93
CA ALA A 143 11.48 -29.92 10.54
C ALA A 143 12.67 -28.92 10.49
N ASP A 144 12.64 -27.96 9.57
CA ASP A 144 13.65 -26.91 9.43
C ASP A 144 13.36 -25.69 10.30
N GLY A 145 12.26 -25.70 11.07
CA GLY A 145 11.82 -24.57 11.89
C GLY A 145 11.06 -23.48 11.13
N ARG A 146 10.65 -23.73 9.88
CA ARG A 146 9.84 -22.78 9.11
C ARG A 146 8.38 -22.91 9.46
N LEU A 147 7.72 -21.78 9.70
CA LEU A 147 6.28 -21.75 9.93
C LEU A 147 5.55 -22.19 8.66
N THR A 148 4.67 -23.17 8.80
CA THR A 148 3.84 -23.68 7.71
C THR A 148 2.39 -23.24 7.84
N GLU A 149 1.92 -23.00 9.07
CA GLU A 149 0.51 -22.72 9.35
C GLU A 149 0.36 -21.94 10.66
N ILE A 150 -0.62 -21.04 10.72
CA ILE A 150 -1.12 -20.45 11.97
C ILE A 150 -2.64 -20.62 12.02
N ARG A 151 -3.14 -21.21 13.10
CA ARG A 151 -4.57 -21.32 13.40
C ARG A 151 -4.92 -20.41 14.55
N PHE A 152 -6.11 -19.85 14.54
CA PHE A 152 -6.63 -19.03 15.63
C PHE A 152 -7.93 -19.64 16.17
N ASP A 153 -8.26 -19.36 17.42
CA ASP A 153 -9.62 -19.57 17.93
C ASP A 153 -10.62 -18.86 16.99
N GLU A 154 -11.71 -19.53 16.60
CA GLU A 154 -12.76 -18.96 15.76
C GLU A 154 -13.33 -17.65 16.34
N LYS A 155 -13.35 -17.53 17.68
CA LYS A 155 -13.83 -16.32 18.38
C LYS A 155 -12.77 -15.23 18.51
N ALA A 156 -11.53 -15.47 18.08
CA ALA A 156 -10.45 -14.51 18.19
C ALA A 156 -10.75 -13.24 17.36
N PRO A 157 -10.67 -12.04 17.96
CA PRO A 157 -10.76 -10.79 17.23
C PRO A 157 -9.71 -10.76 16.13
N ARG A 158 -10.11 -10.39 14.93
CA ARG A 158 -9.23 -10.32 13.76
C ARG A 158 -7.98 -9.46 13.99
N ALA A 159 -8.12 -8.34 14.71
CA ALA A 159 -6.98 -7.50 15.08
C ALA A 159 -5.96 -8.24 15.95
N TRP A 160 -6.43 -9.09 16.87
CA TRP A 160 -5.56 -9.93 17.69
C TRP A 160 -4.88 -11.02 16.84
N ALA A 161 -5.63 -11.70 15.97
CA ALA A 161 -5.07 -12.70 15.06
C ALA A 161 -4.00 -12.11 14.14
N ALA A 162 -4.20 -10.90 13.61
CA ALA A 162 -3.21 -10.20 12.78
C ALA A 162 -1.91 -9.89 13.55
N VAL A 163 -2.02 -9.37 14.77
CA VAL A 163 -0.87 -9.08 15.64
C VAL A 163 -0.14 -10.38 15.98
N MET A 164 -0.87 -11.42 16.41
CA MET A 164 -0.26 -12.71 16.75
C MET A 164 0.37 -13.40 15.55
N ALA A 165 -0.24 -13.31 14.36
CA ALA A 165 0.35 -13.83 13.14
C ALA A 165 1.69 -13.15 12.85
N GLN A 166 1.74 -11.82 12.95
CA GLN A 166 2.97 -11.05 12.77
C GLN A 166 4.04 -11.46 13.77
N LEU A 167 3.68 -11.58 15.05
CA LEU A 167 4.60 -11.99 16.11
C LEU A 167 5.14 -13.41 15.89
N LEU A 168 4.29 -14.37 15.55
CA LEU A 168 4.67 -15.76 15.30
C LEU A 168 5.53 -15.92 14.03
N VAL A 169 5.32 -15.05 13.03
CA VAL A 169 6.17 -15.00 11.83
C VAL A 169 7.56 -14.45 12.14
N VAL A 170 7.67 -13.45 13.02
CA VAL A 170 8.97 -12.90 13.40
C VAL A 170 9.70 -13.80 14.40
N ALA A 171 8.96 -14.46 15.29
CA ALA A 171 9.50 -15.39 16.28
C ALA A 171 9.84 -16.78 15.72
N GLN A 172 9.80 -16.97 14.39
CA GLN A 172 10.13 -18.25 13.80
C GLN A 172 11.53 -18.71 14.23
N PRO A 173 11.70 -19.97 14.67
CA PRO A 173 12.99 -20.51 15.01
C PRO A 173 13.80 -20.71 13.73
N PHE A 174 14.43 -19.64 13.24
CA PHE A 174 15.37 -19.76 12.15
C PHE A 174 16.54 -20.63 12.60
N ARG A 175 16.87 -21.67 11.80
CA ARG A 175 18.16 -22.35 11.92
C ARG A 175 19.25 -21.40 11.41
N LEU A 176 19.65 -20.48 12.28
CA LEU A 176 20.82 -19.63 12.07
C LEU A 176 22.06 -20.48 12.25
N ASN A 177 22.91 -20.53 11.23
CA ASN A 177 24.15 -21.28 11.28
C ASN A 177 25.15 -20.48 12.12
N GLU A 178 25.41 -20.94 13.34
CA GLU A 178 26.32 -20.29 14.29
C GLU A 178 27.77 -20.20 13.80
N ARG A 179 28.15 -20.84 12.70
CA ARG A 179 29.48 -20.66 12.10
C ARG A 179 29.56 -19.49 11.14
N LEU A 180 28.42 -18.95 10.71
CA LEU A 180 28.35 -17.84 9.78
C LEU A 180 28.19 -16.51 10.53
N SER A 181 28.98 -15.51 10.16
CA SER A 181 28.77 -14.13 10.60
C SER A 181 27.63 -13.45 9.84
N HIS A 182 27.25 -13.99 8.67
CA HIS A 182 26.21 -13.47 7.79
C HIS A 182 25.43 -14.61 7.12
N GLN A 183 24.10 -14.54 7.10
CA GLN A 183 23.24 -15.53 6.45
C GLN A 183 22.01 -14.86 5.85
N VAL A 184 21.64 -15.25 4.62
CA VAL A 184 20.37 -14.83 4.01
C VAL A 184 19.38 -15.99 4.07
N THR A 185 18.20 -15.75 4.63
CA THR A 185 17.12 -16.74 4.67
C THR A 185 15.88 -16.19 3.99
N PRO A 186 15.17 -16.97 3.14
CA PRO A 186 13.83 -16.58 2.70
C PRO A 186 12.91 -16.61 3.93
N GLY A 187 12.46 -15.44 4.36
CA GLY A 187 11.52 -15.31 5.48
C GLY A 187 10.13 -15.03 4.92
N PRO A 188 9.10 -15.81 5.28
CA PRO A 188 7.75 -15.31 5.08
C PRO A 188 7.62 -14.04 5.92
N ASP A 189 7.14 -12.97 5.33
CA ASP A 189 6.59 -11.84 6.06
C ASP A 189 5.09 -11.73 5.74
N GLN A 190 4.41 -10.75 6.32
CA GLN A 190 2.98 -10.56 6.06
C GLN A 190 2.68 -9.99 4.65
N TRP A 191 3.67 -9.74 3.79
CA TRP A 191 3.51 -9.32 2.39
C TRP A 191 4.03 -10.32 1.35
N GLY A 192 4.74 -11.37 1.75
CA GLY A 192 5.32 -12.34 0.82
C GLY A 192 6.48 -13.11 1.41
N ILE A 193 7.41 -13.51 0.54
CA ILE A 193 8.66 -14.16 0.91
C ILE A 193 9.77 -13.19 0.52
N ASP A 194 10.25 -12.40 1.48
CA ASP A 194 11.37 -11.48 1.28
C ASP A 194 12.67 -12.10 1.85
N PRO A 195 13.82 -11.84 1.21
CA PRO A 195 15.11 -12.26 1.75
C PRO A 195 15.40 -11.47 3.04
N LEU A 196 15.67 -12.22 4.12
CA LEU A 196 16.04 -11.68 5.42
C LEU A 196 17.54 -11.89 5.64
N GLU A 197 18.29 -10.79 5.77
CA GLU A 197 19.73 -10.79 5.98
C GLU A 197 20.05 -10.77 7.47
N TRP A 198 20.62 -11.86 7.99
CA TRP A 198 21.03 -12.00 9.37
C TRP A 198 22.52 -11.71 9.52
N THR A 199 22.86 -10.81 10.45
CA THR A 199 24.24 -10.55 10.87
C THR A 199 24.41 -10.99 12.32
N ARG A 200 25.43 -11.81 12.60
CA ARG A 200 25.75 -12.20 13.97
C ARG A 200 26.47 -11.06 14.69
N GLY A 201 25.91 -10.63 15.81
CA GLY A 201 26.49 -9.65 16.73
C GLY A 201 27.43 -10.29 17.75
N SER A 202 27.62 -9.61 18.88
CA SER A 202 28.43 -10.11 19.99
C SER A 202 27.79 -11.32 20.68
N CYS A 203 28.63 -12.24 21.16
CA CYS A 203 28.22 -13.33 22.03
C CYS A 203 28.76 -13.10 23.44
N ASP A 204 27.92 -13.35 24.44
CA ASP A 204 28.28 -13.35 25.85
C ASP A 204 27.74 -14.62 26.54
N GLU A 205 27.84 -14.68 27.87
CA GLU A 205 27.31 -15.78 28.68
C GLU A 205 25.79 -15.97 28.57
N ARG A 206 25.07 -14.98 28.05
CA ARG A 206 23.61 -15.01 27.84
C ARG A 206 23.25 -15.42 26.40
N GLY A 207 24.25 -15.63 25.55
CA GLY A 207 24.08 -16.11 24.18
C GLY A 207 24.60 -15.13 23.13
N CYS A 208 24.32 -15.43 21.86
CA CYS A 208 24.69 -14.60 20.73
C CYS A 208 23.54 -13.71 20.28
N GLU A 209 23.85 -12.45 20.01
CA GLU A 209 22.95 -11.53 19.33
C GLU A 209 22.97 -11.77 17.83
N TRP A 210 21.81 -11.69 17.19
CA TRP A 210 21.62 -11.76 15.75
C TRP A 210 20.73 -10.60 15.32
N VAL A 211 21.16 -9.86 14.30
CA VAL A 211 20.41 -8.74 13.74
C VAL A 211 19.96 -9.13 12.34
N GLY A 212 18.67 -9.41 12.19
CA GLY A 212 17.99 -9.63 10.94
C GLY A 212 17.52 -8.31 10.34
N ARG A 213 17.87 -8.05 9.08
CA ARG A 213 17.36 -6.94 8.30
C ARG A 213 16.62 -7.42 7.07
N VAL A 214 15.44 -6.86 6.85
CA VAL A 214 14.79 -6.91 5.54
C VAL A 214 14.89 -5.51 4.94
N ALA A 215 15.69 -5.37 3.89
CA ALA A 215 15.70 -4.18 3.05
C ALA A 215 14.76 -4.43 1.87
N GLY A 216 13.46 -4.50 2.17
CA GLY A 216 12.43 -4.68 1.16
C GLY A 216 11.90 -3.34 0.68
N THR A 217 12.26 -2.91 -0.54
CA THR A 217 11.45 -1.94 -1.29
C THR A 217 10.28 -2.68 -1.92
N GLY A 218 9.37 -3.18 -1.08
CA GLY A 218 8.13 -3.81 -1.53
C GLY A 218 7.14 -2.73 -1.94
N ASP A 219 6.93 -2.56 -3.25
CA ASP A 219 5.96 -1.63 -3.82
C ASP A 219 4.52 -2.16 -3.63
N THR A 220 4.10 -2.41 -2.39
CA THR A 220 2.87 -3.15 -2.07
C THR A 220 1.80 -2.24 -1.47
N ALA A 221 1.31 -1.32 -2.29
CA ALA A 221 0.03 -0.66 -2.05
C ALA A 221 -1.10 -1.38 -2.81
N GLY A 222 -1.38 -2.64 -2.44
CA GLY A 222 -2.57 -3.37 -2.91
C GLY A 222 -2.36 -4.84 -3.32
N GLY A 223 -1.42 -5.56 -2.71
CA GLY A 223 -1.02 -6.90 -3.13
C GLY A 223 0.22 -6.86 -4.06
N PRO A 224 0.84 -8.02 -4.34
CA PRO A 224 2.14 -8.11 -5.02
C PRO A 224 2.20 -7.51 -6.44
N ASN A 225 1.06 -7.10 -7.01
CA ASN A 225 0.96 -6.56 -8.38
C ASN A 225 0.22 -5.20 -8.48
N SER A 226 0.11 -4.44 -7.39
CA SER A 226 -0.69 -3.20 -7.41
C SER A 226 0.13 -1.97 -7.02
N PRO A 227 0.67 -1.20 -7.99
CA PRO A 227 1.31 0.08 -7.69
C PRO A 227 0.31 1.07 -7.09
N SER A 228 0.75 1.91 -6.17
CA SER A 228 -0.10 2.90 -5.49
C SER A 228 -0.68 3.95 -6.43
N VAL A 229 -1.80 4.57 -6.03
CA VAL A 229 -2.59 5.50 -6.87
C VAL A 229 -1.89 6.85 -7.07
N ASP A 230 -1.09 7.30 -6.10
CA ASP A 230 -0.51 8.63 -6.04
C ASP A 230 1.01 8.63 -6.19
N GLY A 231 1.57 7.50 -6.67
CA GLY A 231 3.02 7.29 -6.69
C GLY A 231 3.62 7.15 -5.29
N THR A 232 2.78 6.94 -4.25
CA THR A 232 3.25 6.62 -2.91
C THR A 232 3.72 5.16 -2.84
N THR A 233 5.00 4.89 -3.01
CA THR A 233 5.55 3.55 -2.77
C THR A 233 5.65 3.31 -1.27
N ARG A 234 5.77 2.05 -0.86
CA ARG A 234 6.03 1.69 0.53
C ARG A 234 7.43 1.13 0.62
N ARG A 235 8.19 1.54 1.63
CA ARG A 235 9.47 0.92 1.98
C ARG A 235 9.39 0.42 3.39
N GLY A 236 9.44 -0.90 3.54
CA GLY A 236 9.54 -1.53 4.85
C GLY A 236 11.00 -1.73 5.19
N VAL A 237 11.45 -1.15 6.29
CA VAL A 237 12.71 -1.50 6.94
C VAL A 237 12.38 -2.29 8.19
N PHE A 238 12.96 -3.47 8.31
CA PHE A 238 12.76 -4.37 9.42
C PHE A 238 14.10 -4.57 10.08
N ASP A 239 14.19 -4.27 11.36
CA ASP A 239 15.33 -4.57 12.20
C ASP A 239 14.84 -5.53 13.29
N THR A 240 15.23 -6.79 13.20
CA THR A 240 14.92 -7.82 14.20
C THR A 240 16.20 -8.18 14.93
N ARG A 241 16.26 -7.95 16.25
CA ARG A 241 17.35 -8.41 17.10
C ARG A 241 16.90 -9.61 17.91
N ILE A 242 17.60 -10.71 17.75
CA ILE A 242 17.36 -11.95 18.48
C ILE A 242 18.59 -12.23 19.34
N ARG A 243 18.40 -12.44 20.64
CA ARG A 243 19.44 -13.06 21.48
C ARG A 243 19.09 -14.53 21.69
N ARG A 244 20.04 -15.41 21.38
CA ARG A 244 19.86 -16.87 21.43
C ARG A 244 20.99 -17.53 22.21
N ASN A 245 20.64 -18.48 23.08
CA ASN A 245 21.59 -19.39 23.74
C ASN A 245 21.29 -20.86 23.38
N ASP A 246 21.97 -21.80 24.03
CA ASP A 246 21.81 -23.24 23.81
C ASP A 246 20.39 -23.75 24.09
N ALA A 247 19.63 -23.04 24.94
CA ALA A 247 18.24 -23.37 25.28
C ALA A 247 17.22 -22.78 24.29
N GLY A 248 17.61 -21.83 23.42
CA GLY A 248 16.74 -21.20 22.45
C GLY A 248 16.81 -19.67 22.45
N VAL A 249 15.74 -19.04 21.95
CA VAL A 249 15.63 -17.56 21.91
C VAL A 249 15.31 -17.05 23.31
N VAL A 250 16.16 -16.18 23.86
CA VAL A 250 16.01 -15.63 25.22
C VAL A 250 15.54 -14.18 25.23
N ALA A 251 15.72 -13.45 24.12
CA ALA A 251 15.16 -12.13 23.90
C ALA A 251 14.91 -11.91 22.41
N LEU A 252 13.86 -11.16 22.10
CA LEU A 252 13.47 -10.78 20.75
C LEU A 252 13.06 -9.31 20.77
N ASP A 253 13.76 -8.46 20.03
CA ASP A 253 13.40 -7.06 19.82
C ASP A 253 13.14 -6.86 18.34
N VAL A 254 11.94 -6.45 17.99
CA VAL A 254 11.50 -6.25 16.61
C VAL A 254 11.18 -4.77 16.47
N GLN A 255 12.00 -4.06 15.70
CA GLN A 255 11.68 -2.72 15.28
C GLN A 255 11.36 -2.74 13.80
N ARG A 256 10.19 -2.21 13.48
CA ARG A 256 9.70 -2.15 12.12
C ARG A 256 9.39 -0.73 11.75
N ARG A 257 9.94 -0.27 10.64
CA ARG A 257 9.74 1.08 10.11
C ARG A 257 9.14 0.98 8.71
N ILE A 258 7.91 1.43 8.56
CA ILE A 258 7.23 1.52 7.27
C ILE A 258 7.28 2.97 6.83
N GLU A 259 7.97 3.23 5.74
CA GLU A 259 8.01 4.53 5.10
C GLU A 259 7.03 4.55 3.93
N PHE A 260 6.18 5.57 3.89
CA PHE A 260 5.35 5.88 2.74
C PHE A 260 6.10 6.96 1.94
N LEU A 261 6.42 6.67 0.69
CA LEU A 261 7.30 7.47 -0.15
C LEU A 261 6.55 8.00 -1.36
N ARG A 262 6.38 9.31 -1.54
CA ARG A 262 5.86 9.86 -2.80
C ARG A 262 7.05 10.20 -3.72
N GLY A 263 7.30 9.35 -4.71
CA GLY A 263 8.56 9.40 -5.46
C GLY A 263 9.74 9.05 -4.55
N ALA A 264 10.73 9.94 -4.45
CA ALA A 264 11.87 9.77 -3.53
C ALA A 264 11.63 10.34 -2.12
N GLN A 265 10.53 11.05 -1.90
CA GLN A 265 10.27 11.77 -0.64
C GLN A 265 9.47 10.91 0.34
N VAL A 266 9.97 10.69 1.56
CA VAL A 266 9.20 10.09 2.66
C VAL A 266 8.11 11.07 3.08
N VAL A 267 6.84 10.72 2.85
CA VAL A 267 5.67 11.53 3.24
C VAL A 267 5.12 11.14 4.61
N SER A 268 5.36 9.92 5.07
CA SER A 268 4.97 9.45 6.40
C SER A 268 5.84 8.26 6.81
N THR A 269 6.08 8.11 8.10
CA THR A 269 6.77 6.95 8.68
C THR A 269 5.93 6.37 9.80
N MET A 270 5.73 5.06 9.80
CA MET A 270 5.11 4.32 10.89
C MET A 270 6.18 3.41 11.51
N VAL A 271 6.46 3.57 12.79
CA VAL A 271 7.34 2.67 13.54
C VAL A 271 6.49 1.78 14.43
N VAL A 272 6.73 0.47 14.36
CA VAL A 272 6.13 -0.54 15.23
C VAL A 272 7.29 -1.25 15.93
N SER A 273 7.42 -1.06 17.22
CA SER A 273 8.39 -1.79 18.05
C SER A 273 7.67 -2.84 18.89
N SER A 274 8.29 -4.01 19.04
CA SER A 274 7.89 -5.02 20.01
C SER A 274 9.14 -5.63 20.62
N SER A 275 9.35 -5.41 21.90
CA SER A 275 10.43 -6.01 22.68
C SER A 275 9.90 -7.15 23.55
N TRP A 276 10.68 -8.23 23.65
CA TRP A 276 10.36 -9.44 24.37
C TRP A 276 11.55 -9.75 25.29
N GLU A 277 11.36 -9.54 26.58
CA GLU A 277 12.37 -9.82 27.60
C GLU A 277 11.96 -11.04 28.43
N LYS A 278 12.93 -11.92 28.71
CA LYS A 278 12.78 -13.13 29.54
C LYS A 278 11.77 -14.14 28.99
N LEU A 279 12.14 -14.78 27.87
CA LEU A 279 11.53 -16.06 27.51
C LEU A 279 11.96 -17.13 28.53
N GLU A 280 11.23 -17.24 29.63
CA GLU A 280 11.36 -18.35 30.57
C GLU A 280 10.65 -19.56 29.94
N ALA A 281 11.25 -20.75 30.02
CA ALA A 281 10.63 -21.98 29.55
C ALA A 281 10.28 -22.84 30.79
N GLU A 282 9.02 -22.81 31.22
CA GLU A 282 8.56 -23.66 32.32
C GLU A 282 7.98 -24.95 31.75
N LYS A 283 8.52 -26.12 32.13
CA LYS A 283 8.00 -27.41 31.68
C LYS A 283 6.56 -27.60 32.16
N LEU A 284 5.61 -27.45 31.26
CA LEU A 284 4.20 -27.80 31.40
C LEU A 284 4.07 -29.31 31.20
N GLY A 285 3.37 -29.99 32.11
CA GLY A 285 3.02 -31.40 31.97
C GLY A 285 2.16 -31.66 30.72
N PRO A 286 1.89 -32.92 30.37
CA PRO A 286 1.13 -33.27 29.17
C PRO A 286 -0.29 -32.72 29.26
N GLU A 287 -0.53 -31.51 28.73
CA GLU A 287 -1.88 -31.00 28.51
C GLU A 287 -2.47 -31.66 27.26
N PRO A 288 -3.79 -31.96 27.27
CA PRO A 288 -4.45 -32.48 26.09
C PRO A 288 -4.29 -31.49 24.94
N LEU A 289 -3.65 -31.95 23.87
CA LEU A 289 -3.63 -31.26 22.59
C LEU A 289 -5.05 -30.86 22.22
N ILE A 290 -5.24 -29.57 21.91
CA ILE A 290 -6.51 -29.08 21.37
C ILE A 290 -6.73 -29.80 20.03
N ASP A 291 -7.54 -30.86 20.03
CA ASP A 291 -8.00 -31.55 18.82
C ASP A 291 -9.13 -30.74 18.17
N ASN A 292 -8.85 -29.48 17.86
CA ASN A 292 -9.78 -28.65 17.10
C ASN A 292 -9.45 -28.80 15.62
N GLN A 293 -10.11 -29.77 14.98
CA GLN A 293 -10.30 -29.75 13.53
C GLN A 293 -11.11 -28.51 13.07
N ASP A 294 -11.72 -27.77 14.00
CA ASP A 294 -12.53 -26.57 13.77
C ASP A 294 -11.73 -25.24 13.77
N GLY A 295 -10.40 -25.28 13.78
CA GLY A 295 -9.58 -24.07 13.72
C GLY A 295 -9.81 -23.29 12.41
N VAL A 296 -10.25 -22.03 12.49
CA VAL A 296 -10.41 -21.18 11.31
C VAL A 296 -9.03 -20.76 10.81
N MET A 297 -8.67 -21.25 9.62
CA MET A 297 -7.61 -20.66 8.80
C MET A 297 -8.03 -19.25 8.41
N VAL A 298 -7.55 -18.25 9.14
CA VAL A 298 -7.73 -16.86 8.74
C VAL A 298 -6.78 -16.60 7.58
N ALA A 299 -7.25 -16.83 6.36
CA ALA A 299 -6.56 -16.35 5.18
C ALA A 299 -6.39 -14.83 5.32
N TRP A 300 -5.17 -14.33 5.16
CA TRP A 300 -4.82 -12.90 5.30
C TRP A 300 -5.77 -11.97 4.53
N SER A 301 -6.30 -12.43 3.40
CA SER A 301 -7.32 -11.74 2.61
C SER A 301 -8.59 -11.37 3.41
N GLN A 302 -8.97 -12.17 4.41
CA GLN A 302 -10.15 -11.90 5.25
C GLN A 302 -9.90 -10.83 6.32
N LEU A 303 -8.66 -10.68 6.80
CA LEU A 303 -8.28 -9.59 7.72
C LEU A 303 -8.36 -8.24 7.00
N ASP A 304 -7.92 -8.23 5.74
CA ASP A 304 -8.02 -7.07 4.86
C ASP A 304 -9.48 -6.66 4.64
N ASP A 305 -10.42 -7.59 4.45
CA ASP A 305 -11.82 -7.26 4.18
C ASP A 305 -12.50 -6.47 5.31
N ALA A 306 -12.28 -6.83 6.58
CA ALA A 306 -12.90 -6.15 7.72
C ALA A 306 -12.30 -4.76 7.96
N ALA A 307 -10.98 -4.64 7.86
CA ALA A 307 -10.29 -3.36 7.98
C ALA A 307 -10.65 -2.42 6.81
N GLN A 308 -10.67 -2.95 5.59
CA GLN A 308 -11.13 -2.22 4.41
C GLN A 308 -12.59 -1.77 4.57
N ARG A 309 -13.47 -2.65 5.05
CA ARG A 309 -14.87 -2.30 5.34
C ARG A 309 -14.97 -1.19 6.38
N SER A 310 -14.27 -1.29 7.50
CA SER A 310 -14.28 -0.23 8.53
C SER A 310 -13.73 1.11 8.00
N ALA A 311 -12.66 1.07 7.20
CA ALA A 311 -12.12 2.26 6.56
C ALA A 311 -13.11 2.87 5.56
N LEU A 312 -13.85 2.04 4.80
CA LEU A 312 -14.91 2.47 3.91
C LEU A 312 -16.11 3.07 4.70
N GLU A 313 -16.49 2.48 5.82
CA GLU A 313 -17.57 2.98 6.69
C GLU A 313 -17.22 4.37 7.25
N LYS A 314 -15.98 4.55 7.76
CA LYS A 314 -15.44 5.86 8.16
C LYS A 314 -15.40 6.84 6.99
N ARG A 315 -15.00 6.38 5.80
CA ARG A 315 -14.99 7.17 4.58
C ARG A 315 -16.38 7.63 4.17
N VAL A 316 -17.39 6.79 4.30
CA VAL A 316 -18.79 7.13 4.00
C VAL A 316 -19.33 8.14 5.00
N ASP A 317 -18.93 8.03 6.27
CA ASP A 317 -19.28 8.99 7.33
C ASP A 317 -20.81 9.21 7.40
N GLY A 318 -21.57 8.11 7.41
CA GLY A 318 -23.04 8.13 7.44
C GLY A 318 -23.77 8.58 6.17
N LEU A 319 -23.06 8.85 5.06
CA LEU A 319 -23.70 9.22 3.78
C LEU A 319 -24.63 8.11 3.28
N THR A 320 -25.91 8.42 3.06
CA THR A 320 -26.91 7.47 2.56
C THR A 320 -27.12 7.59 1.05
N GLY A 321 -27.71 6.56 0.43
CA GLY A 321 -28.05 6.60 -0.99
C GLY A 321 -29.03 7.73 -1.33
N ASP A 322 -30.04 7.95 -0.49
CA ASP A 322 -31.03 9.03 -0.67
C ASP A 322 -30.38 10.41 -0.63
N GLN A 323 -29.46 10.64 0.31
CA GLN A 323 -28.70 11.90 0.37
C GLN A 323 -27.86 12.13 -0.89
N VAL A 324 -27.29 11.07 -1.48
CA VAL A 324 -26.57 11.17 -2.75
C VAL A 324 -27.51 11.54 -3.89
N LEU A 325 -28.67 10.89 -3.98
CA LEU A 325 -29.68 11.18 -5.00
C LEU A 325 -30.26 12.59 -4.86
N ASP A 326 -30.51 13.05 -3.64
CA ASP A 326 -30.96 14.42 -3.35
C ASP A 326 -29.89 15.45 -3.75
N THR A 327 -28.62 15.18 -3.44
CA THR A 327 -27.50 16.04 -3.85
C THR A 327 -27.41 16.12 -5.38
N LEU A 328 -27.54 14.97 -6.06
CA LEU A 328 -27.55 14.89 -7.53
C LEU A 328 -28.74 15.64 -8.12
N LYS A 329 -29.93 15.53 -7.52
CA LYS A 329 -31.12 16.28 -7.96
C LYS A 329 -30.92 17.79 -7.83
N GLN A 330 -30.27 18.25 -6.77
CA GLN A 330 -30.07 19.69 -6.51
C GLN A 330 -28.93 20.30 -7.33
N HIS A 331 -27.84 19.56 -7.54
CA HIS A 331 -26.59 20.10 -8.09
C HIS A 331 -26.04 19.36 -9.30
N GLY A 332 -26.46 18.11 -9.53
CA GLY A 332 -25.85 17.20 -10.49
C GLY A 332 -25.92 17.66 -11.94
N GLN A 333 -26.92 18.46 -12.33
CA GLN A 333 -27.04 18.97 -13.70
C GLN A 333 -25.82 19.79 -14.16
N GLY A 334 -25.16 20.48 -13.23
CA GLY A 334 -23.94 21.25 -13.50
C GLY A 334 -22.67 20.41 -13.63
N GLY A 335 -22.73 19.11 -13.33
CA GLY A 335 -21.56 18.22 -13.30
C GLY A 335 -20.65 18.42 -12.07
N THR A 336 -21.02 19.33 -11.17
CA THR A 336 -20.27 19.65 -9.95
C THR A 336 -21.23 19.73 -8.76
N VAL A 337 -20.74 19.41 -7.57
CA VAL A 337 -21.53 19.46 -6.33
C VAL A 337 -20.73 20.19 -5.24
N PRO A 338 -21.36 20.70 -4.17
CA PRO A 338 -20.64 21.29 -3.04
C PRO A 338 -19.63 20.30 -2.45
N GLU A 339 -18.42 20.78 -2.11
CA GLU A 339 -17.34 19.94 -1.60
C GLU A 339 -17.03 18.74 -2.53
N HIS A 340 -17.04 18.97 -3.85
CA HIS A 340 -17.02 17.93 -4.89
C HIS A 340 -16.05 16.78 -4.63
N SER A 341 -14.78 17.07 -4.33
CA SER A 341 -13.76 16.03 -4.07
C SER A 341 -14.10 15.19 -2.85
N ARG A 342 -14.56 15.81 -1.75
CA ARG A 342 -14.98 15.09 -0.54
C ARG A 342 -16.25 14.29 -0.80
N TRP A 343 -17.23 14.86 -1.49
CA TRP A 343 -18.45 14.15 -1.87
C TRP A 343 -18.15 12.94 -2.75
N LEU A 344 -17.37 13.10 -3.83
CA LEU A 344 -16.97 12.03 -4.73
C LEU A 344 -16.24 10.93 -3.97
N TRP A 345 -15.32 11.30 -3.08
CA TRP A 345 -14.64 10.35 -2.21
C TRP A 345 -15.65 9.55 -1.37
N ARG A 346 -16.59 10.19 -0.68
CA ARG A 346 -17.61 9.49 0.14
C ARG A 346 -18.52 8.59 -0.70
N VAL A 347 -19.03 9.04 -1.85
CA VAL A 347 -19.93 8.26 -2.72
C VAL A 347 -19.25 7.03 -3.30
N VAL A 348 -17.99 7.14 -3.72
CA VAL A 348 -17.19 5.98 -4.14
C VAL A 348 -17.03 4.98 -3.01
N GLY A 349 -16.86 5.45 -1.77
CA GLY A 349 -16.87 4.60 -0.58
C GLY A 349 -18.21 3.88 -0.39
N LEU A 350 -19.32 4.60 -0.56
CA LEU A 350 -20.67 4.07 -0.44
C LEU A 350 -20.96 2.98 -1.48
N LEU A 351 -20.57 3.18 -2.73
CA LEU A 351 -20.73 2.17 -3.79
C LEU A 351 -19.91 0.90 -3.55
N ARG A 352 -18.76 1.01 -2.88
CA ARG A 352 -17.96 -0.15 -2.49
C ARG A 352 -18.58 -0.92 -1.34
N LEU A 353 -19.22 -0.22 -0.39
CA LEU A 353 -19.98 -0.86 0.71
C LEU A 353 -21.34 -1.41 0.25
N LYS A 354 -22.00 -0.75 -0.69
CA LYS A 354 -23.35 -1.06 -1.18
C LYS A 354 -23.36 -1.11 -2.71
N PRO A 355 -22.82 -2.17 -3.34
CA PRO A 355 -22.71 -2.28 -4.79
C PRO A 355 -24.05 -2.12 -5.53
N ASP A 356 -25.16 -2.57 -4.94
CA ASP A 356 -26.50 -2.48 -5.53
C ASP A 356 -26.98 -1.04 -5.74
N PHE A 357 -26.40 -0.06 -5.01
CA PHE A 357 -26.71 1.35 -5.20
C PHE A 357 -26.29 1.87 -6.60
N ALA A 358 -25.43 1.15 -7.33
CA ALA A 358 -25.10 1.45 -8.71
C ALA A 358 -26.35 1.45 -9.63
N ALA A 359 -27.33 0.59 -9.36
CA ALA A 359 -28.57 0.55 -10.12
C ALA A 359 -29.42 1.82 -9.92
N ALA A 360 -29.42 2.39 -8.70
CA ALA A 360 -30.12 3.64 -8.40
C ALA A 360 -29.45 4.83 -9.10
N LEU A 361 -28.11 4.89 -9.11
CA LEU A 361 -27.37 5.91 -9.87
C LEU A 361 -27.64 5.80 -11.38
N ARG A 362 -27.70 4.58 -11.92
CA ARG A 362 -28.12 4.37 -13.31
C ARG A 362 -29.51 4.95 -13.58
N ALA A 363 -30.48 4.63 -12.73
CA ALA A 363 -31.86 5.13 -12.86
C ALA A 363 -31.95 6.67 -12.77
N ALA A 364 -31.03 7.30 -12.04
CA ALA A 364 -30.95 8.76 -11.95
C ALA A 364 -30.60 9.44 -13.29
N VAL A 365 -29.93 8.73 -14.21
CA VAL A 365 -29.53 9.18 -15.56
C VAL A 365 -30.46 8.59 -16.63
N HIS A 366 -31.74 8.45 -16.34
CA HIS A 366 -32.77 8.14 -17.33
C HIS A 366 -33.35 9.44 -17.91
N PRO A 367 -33.98 9.47 -19.11
CA PRO A 367 -34.70 10.65 -19.61
C PRO A 367 -35.70 11.28 -18.62
N ASN A 368 -36.26 10.47 -17.73
CA ASN A 368 -37.16 10.89 -16.64
C ASN A 368 -36.48 10.93 -15.25
N GLY A 369 -35.16 10.78 -15.22
CA GLY A 369 -34.35 10.74 -14.01
C GLY A 369 -33.93 12.14 -13.55
N VAL A 370 -33.37 12.21 -12.35
CA VAL A 370 -33.02 13.48 -11.68
C VAL A 370 -31.82 14.21 -12.30
N VAL A 371 -30.98 13.53 -13.09
CA VAL A 371 -29.73 14.09 -13.65
C VAL A 371 -29.53 13.78 -15.15
N TRP A 372 -30.62 13.74 -15.92
CA TRP A 372 -30.55 13.54 -17.38
C TRP A 372 -29.83 14.67 -18.14
N GLY A 373 -30.09 15.92 -17.75
CA GLY A 373 -29.63 17.11 -18.45
C GLY A 373 -28.20 17.53 -18.12
N GLY A 374 -27.62 18.37 -19.00
CA GLY A 374 -26.33 19.00 -18.77
C GLY A 374 -25.20 17.98 -18.59
N MET A 375 -24.36 18.20 -17.57
CA MET A 375 -23.18 17.38 -17.25
C MET A 375 -23.48 16.29 -16.22
N GLY A 376 -24.75 16.12 -15.83
CA GLY A 376 -25.20 15.11 -14.86
C GLY A 376 -24.83 13.66 -15.23
N PRO A 377 -25.03 13.21 -16.48
CA PRO A 377 -24.62 11.87 -16.89
C PRO A 377 -23.12 11.61 -16.71
N MET A 378 -22.29 12.63 -16.98
CA MET A 378 -20.83 12.54 -16.84
C MET A 378 -20.42 12.39 -15.38
N LEU A 379 -21.01 13.19 -14.48
CA LEU A 379 -20.77 13.08 -13.03
C LEU A 379 -21.09 11.68 -12.50
N VAL A 380 -22.23 11.11 -12.92
CA VAL A 380 -22.62 9.75 -12.50
C VAL A 380 -21.66 8.70 -13.07
N LEU A 381 -21.27 8.83 -14.35
CA LEU A 381 -20.28 7.92 -14.94
C LEU A 381 -18.92 8.02 -14.24
N ASP A 382 -18.47 9.20 -13.86
CA ASP A 382 -17.22 9.40 -13.12
C ASP A 382 -17.28 8.72 -11.74
N VAL A 383 -18.41 8.84 -11.03
CA VAL A 383 -18.67 8.14 -9.76
C VAL A 383 -18.60 6.62 -9.95
N LEU A 384 -19.31 6.08 -10.94
CA LEU A 384 -19.35 4.63 -11.22
C LEU A 384 -17.97 4.10 -11.63
N ALA A 385 -17.25 4.83 -12.49
CA ALA A 385 -15.93 4.44 -12.96
C ALA A 385 -14.88 4.46 -11.83
N ASN A 386 -14.90 5.47 -10.95
CA ASN A 386 -14.01 5.51 -9.78
C ASN A 386 -14.34 4.43 -8.74
N ALA A 387 -15.61 4.05 -8.60
CA ALA A 387 -16.00 2.95 -7.72
C ALA A 387 -15.36 1.64 -8.16
N GLY A 388 -15.41 1.35 -9.46
CA GLY A 388 -14.71 0.23 -10.10
C GLY A 388 -15.20 -1.16 -9.66
N THR A 389 -16.28 -1.26 -8.89
CA THR A 389 -16.92 -2.54 -8.54
C THR A 389 -17.56 -3.16 -9.78
N ASP A 390 -17.82 -4.47 -9.78
CA ASP A 390 -18.47 -5.14 -10.93
C ASP A 390 -19.86 -4.52 -11.23
N ALA A 391 -20.66 -4.28 -10.17
CA ALA A 391 -21.96 -3.62 -10.29
C ALA A 391 -21.85 -2.20 -10.86
N ALA A 392 -20.86 -1.41 -10.44
CA ALA A 392 -20.65 -0.06 -10.96
C ALA A 392 -20.19 -0.05 -12.42
N GLN A 393 -19.29 -0.97 -12.80
CA GLN A 393 -18.85 -1.12 -14.19
C GLN A 393 -20.03 -1.53 -15.10
N ARG A 394 -20.90 -2.46 -14.65
CA ARG A 394 -22.12 -2.84 -15.39
C ARG A 394 -23.07 -1.67 -15.55
N ALA A 395 -23.35 -0.94 -14.47
CA ALA A 395 -24.21 0.25 -14.53
C ALA A 395 -23.66 1.30 -15.49
N ALA A 396 -22.32 1.52 -15.52
CA ALA A 396 -21.71 2.44 -16.46
C ALA A 396 -21.86 1.98 -17.93
N VAL A 397 -21.67 0.68 -18.20
CA VAL A 397 -21.87 0.11 -19.54
C VAL A 397 -23.33 0.18 -19.98
N ASP A 398 -24.27 -0.07 -19.07
CA ASP A 398 -25.69 0.07 -19.37
C ASP A 398 -26.04 1.52 -19.74
N LEU A 399 -25.54 2.50 -18.99
CA LEU A 399 -25.70 3.93 -19.34
C LEU A 399 -25.14 4.23 -20.73
N LEU A 400 -23.91 3.80 -21.02
CA LEU A 400 -23.31 4.03 -22.34
C LEU A 400 -24.01 3.25 -23.46
N SER A 401 -24.80 2.24 -23.13
CA SER A 401 -25.62 1.49 -24.08
C SER A 401 -26.99 2.13 -24.34
N ASP A 402 -27.40 3.10 -23.53
CA ASP A 402 -28.67 3.82 -23.70
C ASP A 402 -28.68 4.60 -25.03
N PRO A 403 -29.64 4.32 -25.95
CA PRO A 403 -29.76 5.02 -27.22
C PRO A 403 -29.84 6.54 -27.09
N SER A 404 -30.48 7.03 -26.03
CA SER A 404 -30.67 8.47 -25.81
C SER A 404 -29.38 9.16 -25.37
N LEU A 405 -28.47 8.48 -24.66
CA LEU A 405 -27.13 9.01 -24.38
C LEU A 405 -26.23 8.95 -25.62
N ARG A 406 -26.35 7.90 -26.45
CA ARG A 406 -25.58 7.73 -27.70
C ARG A 406 -25.79 8.85 -28.71
N GLN A 407 -26.97 9.45 -28.71
CA GLN A 407 -27.31 10.55 -29.62
C GLN A 407 -26.77 11.91 -29.17
N ARG A 408 -26.19 12.01 -27.97
CA ARG A 408 -25.72 13.29 -27.46
C ARG A 408 -24.42 13.74 -28.15
N PRO A 409 -24.25 15.06 -28.41
CA PRO A 409 -23.01 15.58 -28.98
C PRO A 409 -21.75 15.31 -28.13
N ASP A 410 -21.91 15.18 -26.81
CA ASP A 410 -20.85 14.93 -25.84
C ASP A 410 -20.63 13.43 -25.54
N TYR A 411 -21.28 12.51 -26.27
CA TYR A 411 -21.21 11.07 -25.99
C TYR A 411 -19.78 10.52 -25.97
N GLY A 412 -18.87 11.05 -26.81
CA GLY A 412 -17.45 10.70 -26.77
C GLY A 412 -16.77 11.00 -25.43
N ARG A 413 -17.17 12.08 -24.74
CA ARG A 413 -16.67 12.41 -23.39
C ARG A 413 -17.26 11.46 -22.34
N LEU A 414 -18.53 11.08 -22.47
CA LEU A 414 -19.15 10.10 -21.57
C LEU A 414 -18.42 8.75 -21.61
N ILE A 415 -18.02 8.28 -22.80
CA ILE A 415 -17.21 7.06 -22.95
C ILE A 415 -15.83 7.21 -22.27
N GLN A 416 -15.25 8.41 -22.31
CA GLN A 416 -13.96 8.69 -21.69
C GLN A 416 -13.99 8.64 -20.16
N SER A 417 -15.15 8.76 -19.50
CA SER A 417 -15.24 8.54 -18.04
C SER A 417 -14.78 7.13 -17.63
N LEU A 418 -14.87 6.13 -18.51
CA LEU A 418 -14.36 4.79 -18.24
C LEU A 418 -12.83 4.74 -18.08
N ILE A 419 -12.09 5.77 -18.52
CA ILE A 419 -10.66 5.95 -18.25
C ILE A 419 -10.39 6.09 -16.75
N LEU A 420 -11.40 6.22 -15.89
CA LEU A 420 -11.23 6.24 -14.43
C LEU A 420 -11.31 4.85 -13.78
N VAL A 421 -11.68 3.79 -14.53
CA VAL A 421 -11.75 2.41 -14.00
C VAL A 421 -10.36 1.81 -13.76
N ARG A 422 -9.93 1.74 -12.51
CA ARG A 422 -8.57 1.27 -12.15
C ARG A 422 -8.32 -0.21 -12.45
N TYR A 423 -9.26 -1.07 -12.09
CA TYR A 423 -9.17 -2.52 -12.29
C TYR A 423 -10.31 -2.96 -13.22
N PRO A 424 -10.14 -2.80 -14.55
CA PRO A 424 -11.18 -3.17 -15.48
C PRO A 424 -11.42 -4.68 -15.46
N ARG A 425 -12.68 -5.08 -15.55
CA ARG A 425 -13.02 -6.48 -15.80
C ARG A 425 -12.77 -6.81 -17.27
N GLN A 426 -12.40 -8.05 -17.58
CA GLN A 426 -12.22 -8.51 -18.95
C GLN A 426 -13.43 -8.17 -19.84
N TRP A 427 -14.64 -8.46 -19.35
CA TRP A 427 -15.88 -8.20 -20.09
C TRP A 427 -16.11 -6.71 -20.39
N LEU A 428 -15.58 -5.80 -19.55
CA LEU A 428 -15.63 -4.36 -19.80
C LEU A 428 -14.74 -4.00 -20.99
N VAL A 429 -13.51 -4.53 -21.03
CA VAL A 429 -12.58 -4.32 -22.15
C VAL A 429 -13.20 -4.82 -23.45
N GLU A 430 -13.77 -6.03 -23.44
CA GLU A 430 -14.45 -6.61 -24.61
C GLU A 430 -15.67 -5.81 -25.05
N THR A 431 -16.43 -5.26 -24.09
CA THR A 431 -17.58 -4.42 -24.40
C THR A 431 -17.16 -3.09 -25.02
N THR A 432 -16.09 -2.46 -24.52
CA THR A 432 -15.52 -1.27 -25.13
C THR A 432 -14.97 -1.55 -26.53
N ALA A 433 -14.36 -2.72 -26.76
CA ALA A 433 -13.92 -3.13 -28.09
C ALA A 433 -15.09 -3.27 -29.08
N ARG A 434 -16.20 -3.89 -28.66
CA ARG A 434 -17.44 -3.93 -29.45
C ARG A 434 -18.00 -2.52 -29.71
N LEU A 435 -17.94 -1.64 -28.71
CA LEU A 435 -18.40 -0.26 -28.84
C LEU A 435 -17.61 0.50 -29.92
N VAL A 436 -16.27 0.38 -29.94
CA VAL A 436 -15.40 0.98 -30.98
C VAL A 436 -15.85 0.62 -32.39
N ASN A 437 -16.22 -0.64 -32.61
CA ASN A 437 -16.66 -1.14 -33.92
C ASN A 437 -18.09 -0.73 -34.27
N SER A 438 -18.93 -0.43 -33.28
CA SER A 438 -20.33 -0.03 -33.50
C SER A 438 -20.53 1.46 -33.75
N LEU A 439 -19.52 2.29 -33.46
CA LEU A 439 -19.62 3.74 -33.60
C LEU A 439 -19.16 4.21 -34.99
N PRO A 440 -19.86 5.17 -35.61
CA PRO A 440 -19.40 5.78 -36.85
C PRO A 440 -18.10 6.56 -36.61
N ALA A 441 -17.31 6.79 -37.68
CA ALA A 441 -16.13 7.63 -37.61
C ALA A 441 -16.46 9.02 -37.03
N GLY A 442 -15.58 9.57 -36.19
CA GLY A 442 -15.80 10.83 -35.50
C GLY A 442 -15.40 10.83 -34.03
N ALA A 443 -15.79 11.89 -33.32
CA ALA A 443 -15.34 12.15 -31.95
C ALA A 443 -15.69 11.03 -30.95
N ALA A 444 -16.89 10.45 -31.06
CA ALA A 444 -17.31 9.35 -30.19
C ALA A 444 -16.45 8.09 -30.37
N ARG A 445 -16.17 7.69 -31.63
CA ARG A 445 -15.31 6.56 -31.94
C ARG A 445 -13.88 6.78 -31.46
N ARG A 446 -13.31 7.98 -31.66
CA ARG A 446 -11.99 8.34 -31.10
C ARG A 446 -11.95 8.26 -29.57
N GLY A 447 -13.01 8.73 -28.91
CA GLY A 447 -13.18 8.59 -27.46
C GLY A 447 -13.12 7.11 -27.03
N ALA A 448 -13.88 6.25 -27.72
CA ALA A 448 -13.90 4.81 -27.45
C ALA A 448 -12.55 4.13 -27.71
N ILE A 449 -11.84 4.47 -28.80
CA ILE A 449 -10.51 3.93 -29.14
C ILE A 449 -9.51 4.25 -28.01
N ASN A 450 -9.45 5.52 -27.61
CA ASN A 450 -8.55 5.95 -26.53
C ASN A 450 -8.90 5.26 -25.19
N THR A 451 -10.19 5.16 -24.86
CA THR A 451 -10.64 4.44 -23.67
C THR A 451 -10.23 2.97 -23.72
N LEU A 452 -10.41 2.29 -24.86
CA LEU A 452 -10.02 0.89 -25.02
C LEU A 452 -8.52 0.69 -24.76
N GLY A 453 -7.66 1.55 -25.32
CA GLY A 453 -6.22 1.51 -25.08
C GLY A 453 -5.86 1.57 -23.59
N VAL A 454 -6.47 2.51 -22.85
CA VAL A 454 -6.27 2.63 -21.40
C VAL A 454 -6.75 1.40 -20.63
N LEU A 455 -7.93 0.87 -20.97
CA LEU A 455 -8.49 -0.30 -20.29
C LEU A 455 -7.62 -1.55 -20.52
N ILE A 456 -7.10 -1.74 -21.74
CA ILE A 456 -6.15 -2.82 -22.05
C ILE A 456 -4.87 -2.66 -21.21
N GLY A 457 -4.29 -1.45 -21.16
CA GLY A 457 -3.07 -1.22 -20.39
C GLY A 457 -3.24 -1.45 -18.90
N ARG A 458 -4.40 -1.09 -18.33
CA ARG A 458 -4.72 -1.37 -16.92
C ARG A 458 -4.99 -2.85 -16.65
N TRP A 459 -5.62 -3.55 -17.58
CA TRP A 459 -5.78 -5.01 -17.50
C TRP A 459 -4.42 -5.70 -17.44
N GLY A 460 -3.49 -5.34 -18.34
CA GLY A 460 -2.13 -5.86 -18.35
C GLY A 460 -1.38 -5.59 -17.04
N GLN A 461 -1.44 -4.36 -16.53
CA GLN A 461 -0.81 -3.98 -15.26
C GLN A 461 -1.38 -4.72 -14.04
N SER A 462 -2.63 -5.17 -14.12
CA SER A 462 -3.27 -5.95 -13.05
C SER A 462 -2.92 -7.45 -13.10
N GLY A 463 -1.95 -7.84 -13.94
CA GLY A 463 -1.56 -9.23 -14.17
C GLY A 463 -2.42 -9.98 -15.19
N GLY A 464 -3.33 -9.28 -15.88
CA GLY A 464 -4.17 -9.87 -16.92
C GLY A 464 -3.38 -10.13 -18.20
N ILE A 465 -3.60 -11.28 -18.84
CA ILE A 465 -3.03 -11.56 -20.16
C ILE A 465 -3.79 -10.72 -21.20
N VAL A 466 -3.07 -9.90 -21.99
CA VAL A 466 -3.65 -9.10 -23.08
C VAL A 466 -3.80 -9.97 -24.33
N PRO A 467 -5.03 -10.32 -24.76
CA PRO A 467 -5.26 -11.06 -25.99
C PRO A 467 -4.85 -10.25 -27.21
N LYS A 468 -4.24 -10.91 -28.22
CA LYS A 468 -3.86 -10.25 -29.48
C LYS A 468 -5.05 -9.57 -30.16
N ALA A 469 -6.22 -10.20 -30.14
CA ALA A 469 -7.45 -9.67 -30.74
C ALA A 469 -7.85 -8.27 -30.22
N TRP A 470 -7.50 -7.92 -28.98
CA TRP A 470 -7.76 -6.59 -28.45
C TRP A 470 -6.87 -5.51 -29.08
N LEU A 471 -5.60 -5.84 -29.34
CA LEU A 471 -4.70 -4.97 -30.09
C LEU A 471 -5.17 -4.84 -31.54
N ASP A 472 -5.53 -5.96 -32.16
CA ASP A 472 -6.07 -5.99 -33.53
C ASP A 472 -7.30 -5.07 -33.65
N HIS A 473 -8.20 -5.05 -32.66
CA HIS A 473 -9.35 -4.13 -32.63
C HIS A 473 -8.96 -2.64 -32.63
N ILE A 474 -7.89 -2.25 -31.93
CA ILE A 474 -7.39 -0.87 -31.99
C ILE A 474 -6.78 -0.59 -33.36
N GLU A 475 -5.99 -1.53 -33.88
CA GLU A 475 -5.27 -1.38 -35.13
C GLU A 475 -6.17 -1.27 -36.36
N THR A 476 -7.27 -2.03 -36.39
CA THR A 476 -8.25 -2.01 -37.48
C THR A 476 -9.40 -1.04 -37.23
N ALA A 477 -9.35 -0.22 -36.16
CA ALA A 477 -10.40 0.74 -35.86
C ALA A 477 -10.47 1.90 -36.87
N VAL A 478 -9.52 1.98 -37.80
CA VAL A 478 -9.38 3.09 -38.74
C VAL A 478 -9.12 2.52 -40.13
N GLU A 479 -9.99 2.87 -41.08
CA GLU A 479 -9.88 2.44 -42.47
C GLU A 479 -8.66 3.05 -43.16
N PRO A 480 -8.10 2.39 -44.20
CA PRO A 480 -7.13 3.02 -45.09
C PRO A 480 -7.65 4.35 -45.63
N GLY A 481 -6.87 5.43 -45.50
CA GLY A 481 -7.26 6.77 -45.96
C GLY A 481 -8.14 7.57 -44.99
N ALA A 482 -8.37 7.08 -43.76
CA ALA A 482 -9.06 7.85 -42.74
C ALA A 482 -8.33 9.14 -42.35
N TYR A 483 -9.07 10.07 -41.74
CA TYR A 483 -8.56 11.34 -41.26
C TYR A 483 -7.45 11.16 -40.21
N ASP A 484 -6.47 12.08 -40.23
CA ASP A 484 -5.34 12.08 -39.29
C ASP A 484 -5.82 12.10 -37.83
N GLU A 485 -6.96 12.72 -37.50
CA GLU A 485 -7.54 12.68 -36.16
C GLU A 485 -7.82 11.26 -35.65
N ASP A 486 -8.36 10.40 -36.51
CA ASP A 486 -8.71 9.03 -36.15
C ASP A 486 -7.44 8.18 -36.04
N ARG A 487 -6.49 8.35 -36.97
CA ARG A 487 -5.17 7.71 -36.93
C ARG A 487 -4.37 8.09 -35.69
N ARG A 488 -4.44 9.36 -35.25
CA ARG A 488 -3.83 9.80 -33.97
C ARG A 488 -4.45 9.10 -32.76
N ALA A 489 -5.77 8.92 -32.75
CA ALA A 489 -6.44 8.20 -31.66
C ALA A 489 -5.95 6.75 -31.58
N VAL A 490 -5.74 6.08 -32.72
CA VAL A 490 -5.16 4.73 -32.76
C VAL A 490 -3.74 4.71 -32.20
N LEU A 491 -2.85 5.62 -32.63
CA LEU A 491 -1.48 5.68 -32.11
C LEU A 491 -1.44 5.92 -30.60
N MET A 492 -2.24 6.85 -30.09
CA MET A 492 -2.34 7.08 -28.64
C MET A 492 -2.90 5.88 -27.90
N ALA A 493 -3.93 5.22 -28.43
CA ALA A 493 -4.49 4.02 -27.82
C ALA A 493 -3.48 2.88 -27.76
N LEU A 494 -2.69 2.68 -28.83
CA LEU A 494 -1.59 1.71 -28.85
C LEU A 494 -0.55 2.02 -27.77
N GLY A 495 -0.12 3.28 -27.64
CA GLY A 495 0.78 3.68 -26.54
C GLY A 495 0.18 3.42 -25.15
N ASN A 496 -1.11 3.73 -24.97
CA ASN A 496 -1.83 3.51 -23.71
C ASN A 496 -1.97 2.02 -23.34
N THR A 497 -1.89 1.10 -24.31
CA THR A 497 -1.88 -0.35 -24.00
C THR A 497 -0.64 -0.77 -23.23
N LYS A 498 0.47 -0.02 -23.37
CA LYS A 498 1.80 -0.36 -22.87
C LYS A 498 2.28 -1.77 -23.26
N ASP A 499 1.70 -2.34 -24.32
CA ASP A 499 2.02 -3.68 -24.79
C ASP A 499 3.19 -3.63 -25.78
N THR A 500 4.28 -4.33 -25.46
CA THR A 500 5.52 -4.25 -26.25
C THR A 500 5.37 -4.75 -27.69
N ARG A 501 4.33 -5.54 -27.99
CA ARG A 501 4.04 -6.03 -29.34
C ARG A 501 3.66 -4.90 -30.30
N VAL A 502 3.18 -3.75 -29.80
CA VAL A 502 2.82 -2.59 -30.64
C VAL A 502 4.02 -1.72 -31.03
N LEU A 503 5.20 -1.98 -30.45
CA LEU A 503 6.38 -1.14 -30.63
C LEU A 503 6.80 -0.98 -32.10
N PRO A 504 6.89 -2.03 -32.94
CA PRO A 504 7.29 -1.87 -34.34
C PRO A 504 6.41 -0.89 -35.10
N LYS A 505 5.10 -0.86 -34.81
CA LYS A 505 4.12 0.03 -35.43
C LYS A 505 4.32 1.48 -34.98
N LEU A 506 4.55 1.71 -33.70
CA LEU A 506 4.84 3.05 -33.16
C LEU A 506 6.16 3.60 -33.71
N LEU A 507 7.20 2.77 -33.80
CA LEU A 507 8.50 3.16 -34.37
C LEU A 507 8.39 3.52 -35.86
N ALA A 508 7.67 2.72 -36.65
CA ALA A 508 7.40 3.03 -38.05
C ALA A 508 6.66 4.36 -38.21
N ALA A 509 5.69 4.65 -37.33
CA ALA A 509 4.91 5.88 -37.34
C ALA A 509 5.74 7.12 -36.96
N VAL A 510 6.82 6.97 -36.20
CA VAL A 510 7.76 8.07 -35.91
C VAL A 510 8.59 8.47 -37.14
N VAL A 511 8.78 7.59 -38.12
CA VAL A 511 9.64 7.86 -39.28
C VAL A 511 8.83 8.23 -40.53
N ASN A 512 7.77 7.48 -40.82
CA ASN A 512 7.16 7.44 -42.15
C ASN A 512 5.83 8.19 -42.27
N GLU A 513 5.50 9.03 -41.29
CA GLU A 513 4.17 9.67 -41.21
C GLU A 513 4.20 11.20 -41.32
N THR A 514 3.00 11.78 -41.39
CA THR A 514 2.79 13.23 -41.31
C THR A 514 3.32 13.77 -39.97
N PRO A 515 3.75 15.04 -39.90
CA PRO A 515 4.27 15.61 -38.65
C PRO A 515 3.32 15.46 -37.44
N ALA A 516 2.01 15.57 -37.66
CA ALA A 516 1.01 15.40 -36.60
C ALA A 516 0.97 13.96 -36.06
N LEU A 517 1.13 12.97 -36.93
CA LEU A 517 1.17 11.55 -36.56
C LEU A 517 2.52 11.17 -35.94
N ARG A 518 3.65 11.67 -36.46
CA ARG A 518 4.97 11.49 -35.83
C ARG A 518 4.97 12.01 -34.40
N LEU A 519 4.48 13.23 -34.18
CA LEU A 519 4.34 13.81 -32.83
C LEU A 519 3.49 12.93 -31.90
N THR A 520 2.42 12.35 -32.43
CA THR A 520 1.54 11.45 -31.66
C THR A 520 2.22 10.11 -31.37
N ALA A 521 2.97 9.56 -32.33
CA ALA A 521 3.73 8.32 -32.17
C ALA A 521 4.84 8.50 -31.12
N VAL A 522 5.53 9.65 -31.12
CA VAL A 522 6.49 10.02 -30.07
C VAL A 522 5.84 10.02 -28.68
N ARG A 523 4.67 10.66 -28.54
CA ARG A 523 3.88 10.63 -27.28
C ARG A 523 3.49 9.22 -26.88
N ALA A 524 3.06 8.40 -27.83
CA ALA A 524 2.69 7.01 -27.57
C ALA A 524 3.89 6.19 -27.10
N LEU A 525 5.07 6.38 -27.69
CA LEU A 525 6.32 5.73 -27.26
C LEU A 525 6.69 6.10 -25.82
N SER A 526 6.43 7.34 -25.37
CA SER A 526 6.67 7.76 -23.98
C SER A 526 5.87 6.99 -22.92
N GLN A 527 4.81 6.27 -23.33
CA GLN A 527 3.98 5.48 -22.43
C GLN A 527 4.47 4.03 -22.29
N MET A 528 5.46 3.62 -23.09
CA MET A 528 5.95 2.25 -23.11
C MET A 528 6.69 1.89 -21.81
N PRO A 529 6.64 0.62 -21.36
CA PRO A 529 7.36 0.18 -20.17
C PRO A 529 8.87 0.40 -20.29
N SER A 530 9.51 0.64 -19.14
CA SER A 530 10.93 1.00 -19.06
C SER A 530 11.87 -0.12 -19.50
N GLU A 531 11.39 -1.36 -19.53
CA GLU A 531 12.16 -2.55 -19.89
C GLU A 531 12.47 -2.60 -21.39
N VAL A 532 11.75 -1.82 -22.20
CA VAL A 532 11.98 -1.66 -23.64
C VAL A 532 12.73 -0.35 -23.94
N SER A 533 13.36 0.24 -22.92
CA SER A 533 13.91 1.59 -22.95
C SER A 533 14.92 1.80 -24.05
N GLU A 534 15.82 0.86 -24.34
CA GLU A 534 16.96 1.14 -25.22
C GLU A 534 16.53 1.50 -26.65
N GLN A 535 15.64 0.72 -27.26
CA GLN A 535 15.17 1.00 -28.63
C GLN A 535 14.30 2.27 -28.67
N VAL A 536 13.44 2.45 -27.66
CA VAL A 536 12.61 3.66 -27.52
C VAL A 536 13.48 4.89 -27.34
N PHE A 537 14.47 4.84 -26.45
CA PHE A 537 15.45 5.87 -26.17
C PHE A 537 16.18 6.28 -27.43
N ARG A 538 16.82 5.33 -28.12
CA ARG A 538 17.56 5.61 -29.37
C ARG A 538 16.68 6.27 -30.42
N THR A 539 15.44 5.82 -30.55
CA THR A 539 14.47 6.42 -31.48
C THR A 539 14.14 7.85 -31.09
N LEU A 540 13.84 8.11 -29.82
CA LEU A 540 13.54 9.46 -29.33
C LEU A 540 14.73 10.41 -29.50
N ILE A 541 15.95 9.96 -29.19
CA ILE A 541 17.19 10.74 -29.42
C ILE A 541 17.37 11.03 -30.91
N GLN A 542 17.24 10.03 -31.78
CA GLN A 542 17.38 10.21 -33.21
C GLN A 542 16.34 11.17 -33.78
N THR A 543 15.08 11.05 -33.33
CA THR A 543 13.99 11.95 -33.72
C THR A 543 14.24 13.37 -33.22
N ALA A 544 14.66 13.55 -31.97
CA ALA A 544 15.04 14.86 -31.44
C ALA A 544 16.20 15.50 -32.22
N ARG A 545 17.14 14.69 -32.73
CA ARG A 545 18.29 15.16 -33.52
C ARG A 545 17.94 15.53 -34.96
N THR A 546 17.05 14.77 -35.61
CA THR A 546 16.92 14.78 -37.07
C THR A 546 15.55 15.12 -37.62
N ASP A 547 14.49 15.17 -36.80
CA ASP A 547 13.17 15.57 -37.30
C ASP A 547 13.20 17.05 -37.71
N SER A 548 12.77 17.33 -38.94
CA SER A 548 12.74 18.69 -39.50
C SER A 548 11.66 19.57 -38.87
N VAL A 549 10.70 18.98 -38.15
CA VAL A 549 9.61 19.70 -37.48
C VAL A 549 9.95 19.88 -36.00
N ALA A 550 10.23 21.13 -35.62
CA ALA A 550 10.64 21.49 -34.27
C ALA A 550 9.71 20.95 -33.16
N GLY A 551 8.39 20.94 -33.38
CA GLY A 551 7.43 20.39 -32.41
C GLY A 551 7.58 18.87 -32.19
N VAL A 552 7.96 18.10 -33.20
CA VAL A 552 8.21 16.66 -33.07
C VAL A 552 9.52 16.42 -32.30
N ALA A 553 10.58 17.16 -32.65
CA ALA A 553 11.86 17.07 -31.96
C ALA A 553 11.75 17.45 -30.47
N ALA A 554 11.02 18.52 -30.16
CA ALA A 554 10.76 18.95 -28.79
C ALA A 554 9.98 17.91 -27.97
N GLU A 555 8.92 17.33 -28.55
CA GLU A 555 8.16 16.27 -27.90
C GLU A 555 9.01 15.00 -27.67
N ALA A 556 9.92 14.68 -28.60
CA ALA A 556 10.81 13.54 -28.45
C ALA A 556 11.77 13.72 -27.28
N LEU A 557 12.31 14.93 -27.12
CA LEU A 557 13.15 15.30 -25.99
C LEU A 557 12.37 15.27 -24.67
N LEU A 558 11.13 15.80 -24.64
CA LEU A 558 10.26 15.71 -23.46
C LEU A 558 9.89 14.28 -23.09
N SER A 559 9.75 13.41 -24.08
CA SER A 559 9.38 11.99 -23.89
C SER A 559 10.48 11.17 -23.24
N LEU A 560 11.74 11.63 -23.30
CA LEU A 560 12.86 10.99 -22.60
C LEU A 560 12.64 10.94 -21.08
N LYS A 561 11.80 11.82 -20.52
CA LYS A 561 11.50 11.82 -19.07
C LYS A 561 10.88 10.51 -18.56
N ALA A 562 10.23 9.78 -19.45
CA ALA A 562 9.59 8.50 -19.15
C ALA A 562 10.53 7.31 -19.36
N VAL A 563 11.73 7.55 -19.91
CA VAL A 563 12.71 6.52 -20.22
C VAL A 563 13.84 6.58 -19.20
N LYS A 564 14.29 5.41 -18.75
CA LYS A 564 15.47 5.29 -17.90
C LYS A 564 16.70 5.62 -18.75
N ILE A 565 17.40 6.70 -18.38
CA ILE A 565 18.64 7.10 -19.05
C ILE A 565 19.82 6.51 -18.28
N THR A 566 20.72 5.85 -19.00
CA THR A 566 21.97 5.32 -18.47
C THR A 566 23.08 6.37 -18.53
N LEU A 567 24.16 6.18 -17.76
CA LEU A 567 25.30 7.10 -17.79
C LEU A 567 25.96 7.19 -19.16
N GLU A 568 25.98 6.08 -19.91
CA GLU A 568 26.55 6.02 -21.27
C GLU A 568 25.77 6.87 -22.27
N GLU A 569 24.47 7.05 -22.04
CA GLU A 569 23.56 7.83 -22.88
C GLU A 569 23.55 9.33 -22.52
N CYS A 570 24.17 9.71 -21.41
CA CYS A 570 24.20 11.09 -20.94
C CYS A 570 24.83 12.10 -21.92
N PRO A 571 25.95 11.79 -22.60
CA PRO A 571 26.53 12.70 -23.59
C PRO A 571 25.57 13.01 -24.75
N ASP A 572 24.75 12.03 -25.18
CA ASP A 572 23.79 12.22 -26.27
C ASP A 572 22.68 13.21 -25.89
N VAL A 573 22.16 13.09 -24.66
CA VAL A 573 21.14 14.00 -24.12
C VAL A 573 21.72 15.41 -23.95
N THR A 574 22.96 15.49 -23.44
CA THR A 574 23.67 16.75 -23.22
C THR A 574 23.89 17.51 -24.55
N GLU A 575 24.34 16.81 -25.59
CA GLU A 575 24.52 17.39 -26.92
C GLU A 575 23.19 17.85 -27.54
N LEU A 576 22.13 17.06 -27.36
CA LEU A 576 20.79 17.41 -27.83
C LEU A 576 20.28 18.71 -27.21
N VAL A 577 20.41 18.85 -25.89
CA VAL A 577 20.01 20.06 -25.17
C VAL A 577 20.81 21.27 -25.64
N ALA A 578 22.11 21.11 -25.89
CA ALA A 578 22.96 22.19 -26.38
C ALA A 578 22.59 22.67 -27.80
N ARG A 579 22.10 21.76 -28.67
CA ARG A 579 21.72 22.06 -30.06
C ARG A 579 20.28 22.55 -30.20
N ALA A 580 19.41 22.15 -29.29
CA ALA A 580 18.00 22.38 -29.43
C ALA A 580 17.66 23.86 -29.17
N LYS A 581 16.99 24.49 -30.14
CA LYS A 581 16.28 25.76 -29.93
C LYS A 581 15.00 25.48 -29.15
N LEU A 582 15.15 25.18 -27.87
CA LEU A 582 14.01 24.89 -27.01
C LEU A 582 13.25 26.17 -26.76
N ASP A 583 11.91 26.09 -26.71
CA ASP A 583 11.14 27.13 -26.07
C ASP A 583 11.31 27.05 -24.54
N GLU A 584 10.94 28.12 -23.83
CA GLU A 584 11.07 28.18 -22.36
C GLU A 584 10.31 27.06 -21.64
N VAL A 585 9.20 26.58 -22.22
CA VAL A 585 8.36 25.53 -21.61
C VAL A 585 9.07 24.19 -21.66
N VAL A 586 9.67 23.84 -22.80
CA VAL A 586 10.43 22.61 -22.98
C VAL A 586 11.70 22.64 -22.13
N ALA A 587 12.39 23.78 -22.10
CA ALA A 587 13.56 23.97 -21.24
C ALA A 587 13.21 23.77 -19.76
N LEU A 588 12.10 24.36 -19.29
CA LEU A 588 11.66 24.22 -17.90
C LEU A 588 11.33 22.76 -17.54
N ALA A 589 10.63 22.05 -18.42
CA ALA A 589 10.30 20.64 -18.22
C ALA A 589 11.55 19.75 -18.16
N LEU A 590 12.59 20.08 -18.94
CA LEU A 590 13.88 19.37 -18.87
C LEU A 590 14.61 19.66 -17.56
N VAL A 591 14.63 20.90 -17.08
CA VAL A 591 15.21 21.22 -15.77
C VAL A 591 14.51 20.43 -14.65
N GLU A 592 13.18 20.36 -14.68
CA GLU A 592 12.40 19.61 -13.69
C GLU A 592 12.68 18.11 -13.76
N TRP A 593 12.86 17.56 -14.96
CA TRP A 593 13.26 16.17 -15.13
C TRP A 593 14.69 15.91 -14.64
N VAL A 594 15.65 16.80 -14.91
CA VAL A 594 17.02 16.65 -14.39
C VAL A 594 17.06 16.73 -12.86
N ALA A 595 16.20 17.55 -12.25
CA ALA A 595 16.12 17.72 -10.80
C ALA A 595 15.55 16.50 -10.07
N GLY A 596 14.63 15.74 -10.66
CA GLY A 596 13.88 14.69 -9.93
C GLY A 596 13.52 13.43 -10.73
N GLY A 597 13.92 13.33 -11.99
CA GLY A 597 13.62 12.21 -12.86
C GLY A 597 14.42 10.93 -12.51
N PRO A 598 13.96 9.76 -12.97
CA PRO A 598 14.66 8.51 -12.75
C PRO A 598 15.89 8.40 -13.66
N LEU A 599 17.09 8.46 -13.07
CA LEU A 599 18.32 7.99 -13.72
C LEU A 599 18.68 6.62 -13.15
N VAL A 600 19.09 5.70 -14.01
CA VAL A 600 19.50 4.37 -13.57
C VAL A 600 21.00 4.27 -13.65
N VAL A 601 21.62 4.18 -12.47
CA VAL A 601 23.03 3.87 -12.35
C VAL A 601 23.18 2.35 -12.38
N SER A 602 24.05 1.84 -13.26
CA SER A 602 24.52 0.46 -13.14
C SER A 602 25.16 0.28 -11.76
N SER A 603 24.76 -0.78 -11.04
CA SER A 603 25.11 -0.99 -9.63
C SER A 603 26.62 -0.82 -9.39
N GLY A 604 27.01 0.24 -8.69
CA GLY A 604 28.41 0.50 -8.28
C GLY A 604 28.92 1.94 -8.45
N GLN A 605 28.27 2.80 -9.24
CA GLN A 605 28.80 4.15 -9.54
C GLN A 605 27.89 5.30 -9.08
N ARG A 606 27.69 5.48 -7.76
CA ARG A 606 26.92 6.63 -7.23
C ARG A 606 27.43 8.00 -7.71
N PHE A 607 28.73 8.13 -7.99
CA PHE A 607 29.31 9.39 -8.47
C PHE A 607 28.91 9.79 -9.90
N GLY A 608 28.33 8.88 -10.69
CA GLY A 608 27.99 9.17 -12.09
C GLY A 608 26.66 9.90 -12.28
N GLU A 609 25.66 9.64 -11.42
CA GLU A 609 24.31 10.18 -11.61
C GLU A 609 24.27 11.70 -11.46
N ASP A 610 24.86 12.19 -10.37
CA ASP A 610 24.92 13.62 -10.09
C ASP A 610 25.76 14.35 -11.14
N ASP A 611 26.82 13.73 -11.68
CA ASP A 611 27.62 14.33 -12.75
C ASP A 611 26.81 14.45 -14.05
N CYS A 612 26.05 13.42 -14.41
CA CYS A 612 25.18 13.48 -15.58
C CYS A 612 24.13 14.60 -15.46
N ARG A 613 23.39 14.63 -14.34
CA ARG A 613 22.40 15.67 -14.07
C ARG A 613 23.02 17.06 -14.11
N ARG A 614 24.18 17.24 -13.44
CA ARG A 614 24.90 18.51 -13.40
C ARG A 614 25.33 18.95 -14.81
N ARG A 615 25.81 18.05 -15.67
CA ARG A 615 26.18 18.38 -17.06
C ARG A 615 24.99 18.85 -17.88
N ILE A 616 23.86 18.17 -17.80
CA ILE A 616 22.64 18.58 -18.51
C ILE A 616 22.16 19.94 -17.99
N ALA A 617 22.13 20.14 -16.68
CA ALA A 617 21.75 21.42 -16.07
C ALA A 617 22.70 22.56 -16.47
N GLN A 618 24.01 22.29 -16.52
CA GLN A 618 25.01 23.27 -16.97
C GLN A 618 24.82 23.63 -18.44
N GLN A 619 24.52 22.68 -19.33
CA GLN A 619 24.22 23.00 -20.73
C GLN A 619 22.96 23.86 -20.88
N LEU A 620 21.94 23.67 -20.04
CA LEU A 620 20.77 24.55 -20.02
C LEU A 620 21.16 25.98 -19.59
N VAL A 621 22.09 26.13 -18.65
CA VAL A 621 22.62 27.46 -18.28
C VAL A 621 23.43 28.06 -19.44
N ASP A 622 24.32 27.28 -20.04
CA ASP A 622 25.24 27.72 -21.10
C ASP A 622 24.51 28.08 -22.39
N ALA A 623 23.38 27.41 -22.69
CA ALA A 623 22.50 27.73 -23.81
C ALA A 623 21.81 29.11 -23.66
N GLY A 624 22.00 29.79 -22.53
CA GLY A 624 21.52 31.16 -22.32
C GLY A 624 20.01 31.25 -22.15
N PHE A 625 19.36 30.20 -21.63
CA PHE A 625 17.94 30.28 -21.28
C PHE A 625 17.73 31.38 -20.23
N VAL A 626 17.03 32.44 -20.62
CA VAL A 626 16.63 33.54 -19.72
C VAL A 626 15.27 33.19 -19.11
N GLY A 627 14.97 33.67 -17.90
CA GLY A 627 13.67 33.48 -17.25
C GLY A 627 13.65 32.32 -16.25
N ARG A 628 12.49 31.68 -16.08
CA ARG A 628 12.30 30.71 -14.98
C ARG A 628 13.13 29.43 -15.16
N ALA A 629 13.26 28.96 -16.40
CA ALA A 629 14.07 27.78 -16.71
C ALA A 629 15.55 28.01 -16.40
N GLY A 630 16.10 29.16 -16.82
CA GLY A 630 17.48 29.53 -16.53
C GLY A 630 17.79 29.66 -15.05
N HIS A 631 16.89 30.32 -14.29
CA HIS A 631 17.04 30.43 -12.83
C HIS A 631 17.00 29.06 -12.15
N LYS A 632 16.01 28.22 -12.45
CA LYS A 632 15.95 26.86 -11.88
C LYS A 632 17.16 26.01 -12.27
N ALA A 633 17.65 26.11 -13.51
CA ALA A 633 18.84 25.38 -13.95
C ALA A 633 20.08 25.83 -13.18
N ALA A 634 20.25 27.15 -12.99
CA ALA A 634 21.35 27.70 -12.20
C ALA A 634 21.24 27.33 -10.72
N ASP A 635 20.03 27.30 -10.15
CA ASP A 635 19.77 26.84 -8.79
C ASP A 635 20.15 25.37 -8.64
N LEU A 636 19.71 24.51 -9.57
CA LEU A 636 20.05 23.09 -9.58
C LEU A 636 21.57 22.87 -9.69
N VAL A 637 22.25 23.59 -10.58
CA VAL A 637 23.73 23.54 -10.68
C VAL A 637 24.40 23.95 -9.37
N ARG A 638 23.84 24.94 -8.64
CA ARG A 638 24.37 25.38 -7.35
C ARG A 638 24.12 24.36 -6.23
N GLU A 639 22.93 23.76 -6.18
CA GLU A 639 22.58 22.74 -5.19
C GLU A 639 23.40 21.45 -5.36
N MET A 640 23.74 21.11 -6.61
CA MET A 640 24.54 19.93 -6.92
C MET A 640 26.05 20.15 -6.74
N LYS A 641 26.53 21.38 -6.52
CA LYS A 641 27.95 21.70 -6.25
C LYS A 641 28.21 21.69 -4.74
#